data_AF-A0A0S4QEW0-F1
#
_entry.id   AF-A0A0S4QEW0-F1
#
_cell.length_a   1.000
_cell.length_b   1.000
_cell.length_c   1.000
_cell.angle_alpha   90.00
_cell.angle_beta   90.00
_cell.angle_gamma   90.00
#
_symmetry.space_group_name_H-M   'P 1'
#
loop_
_entity.id
_entity.type
_entity.pdbx_description
1 polymer ?
#
loop_
_entity_poly.entity_id
_entity_poly.type
_entity_poly.pdbx_seq_one_letter_code
_entity_poly.pdbx_strand_id
1 'polypeptide(L)'
;MTPDTATPDGQNQPTVDHVSAPNGQAIGINYGQVWQQRFTGPFALLRDATIPLDPLPGDLRLTDPTWPDNPVARFRGRANLITTIDTYLQRCVQQRRGGYLLIEAEAGMGKSALATYLAYTRTWPAHFTRLTEGRTPETARLNLAAQLIARWKLHDTTPGGILPDNAATPRWLYLRLCDAARSRDNDPDQRNQPVVLLVDGLDEAPPPPSGELPLGLPTALPPGTIIVATTRPRTLTIPTGARVIERIDVESTSNRQDLFDYLTALSTTDPQIVDAIRHTRMSAGRFCRTLLDRSGGVWIYALTVLDQIRDHNRNPADVHRLPHGLAGYYADNLHRWQNELGNTTWQTHGLPVLATLTAIREPQTAATIATWADVPEPDTRQLLRGIFRPFLATRRGTTSRDDLYLPRHQSLSDFTTGTTLATSDDDILRDLADTLTTATLAAHQRITTALIPPGPPDQRTWHNISDYARTHLAEHAAHAGALDQLVNKPGFLLTCHTSSILSHRHRPTTPAGAAAINAYRLFLSNSHHDLNDPHDSDDQRLWSLHIWARKARATALGDVAGRCANRPWTIQTAIWNSSPHHTRTHHTGTVNALTVLPRPDGTTLLAIASSDRMARLWNTTTGKPAGEPITGHTGPVTALAVLPLDPDGTTLLATASWDGTVRLWNTTSGTTIGQLLIEHSDWVNALAVLPGPDGTTLLATASHDRTVRLWNTTTG
;
A
#
# COMPACT_ATOMS: atom_id res chain seq x y z
N MET A 1 -67.28 32.84 13.42
CA MET A 1 -66.83 34.13 12.89
C MET A 1 -65.50 34.46 13.56
N THR A 2 -64.47 34.61 12.74
CA THR A 2 -63.14 35.21 12.99
C THR A 2 -63.21 36.60 13.66
N PRO A 3 -62.11 37.29 14.04
CA PRO A 3 -60.72 36.88 14.38
C PRO A 3 -60.07 37.72 15.54
N ASP A 4 -58.77 37.49 15.76
CA ASP A 4 -57.68 38.41 16.20
C ASP A 4 -57.71 39.12 17.57
N THR A 5 -56.67 38.86 18.39
CA THR A 5 -55.57 39.80 18.70
C THR A 5 -54.70 39.25 19.84
N ALA A 6 -53.40 39.05 19.61
CA ALA A 6 -52.35 39.19 20.63
C ALA A 6 -50.96 39.18 19.96
N THR A 7 -50.29 40.32 20.06
CA THR A 7 -48.86 40.56 19.79
C THR A 7 -47.94 39.64 20.61
N PRO A 8 -46.69 39.46 20.17
CA PRO A 8 -45.63 40.02 21.02
C PRO A 8 -44.51 40.73 20.23
N ASP A 9 -44.01 41.78 20.89
CA ASP A 9 -42.71 42.41 20.62
C ASP A 9 -41.58 41.39 20.59
N GLY A 10 -40.70 41.55 19.58
CA GLY A 10 -39.54 40.71 19.37
C GLY A 10 -38.64 41.27 18.27
N GLN A 11 -38.05 42.43 18.55
CA GLN A 11 -36.77 42.95 18.06
C GLN A 11 -36.41 42.81 16.55
N ASN A 12 -36.40 43.98 15.92
CA ASN A 12 -35.65 44.43 14.74
C ASN A 12 -34.74 43.43 13.99
N GLN A 13 -35.03 43.38 12.69
CA GLN A 13 -34.25 42.91 11.55
C GLN A 13 -32.92 43.69 11.34
N PRO A 14 -32.09 43.31 10.36
CA PRO A 14 -30.72 42.81 10.49
C PRO A 14 -29.62 43.89 10.38
N THR A 15 -28.42 43.58 10.84
CA THR A 15 -27.18 44.17 10.32
C THR A 15 -26.26 43.09 9.77
N VAL A 16 -26.16 43.09 8.44
CA VAL A 16 -25.05 42.48 7.70
C VAL A 16 -23.88 43.44 7.86
N ASP A 17 -22.93 43.11 8.74
CA ASP A 17 -21.65 43.81 8.80
C ASP A 17 -20.50 42.80 8.73
N HIS A 18 -19.84 42.84 7.58
CA HIS A 18 -18.45 42.50 7.29
C HIS A 18 -17.68 41.59 8.26
N VAL A 19 -17.42 40.35 7.81
CA VAL A 19 -16.08 39.77 7.98
C VAL A 19 -15.59 39.29 6.61
N SER A 20 -14.91 40.20 5.93
CA SER A 20 -13.99 39.89 4.85
C SER A 20 -12.96 38.91 5.39
N ALA A 21 -12.93 37.67 4.89
CA ALA A 21 -11.81 36.78 5.15
C ALA A 21 -10.58 37.37 4.42
N PRO A 22 -9.55 37.89 5.11
CA PRO A 22 -8.39 38.41 4.43
C PRO A 22 -7.62 37.21 3.85
N ASN A 23 -7.52 37.18 2.52
CA ASN A 23 -6.45 36.54 1.75
C ASN A 23 -6.12 35.06 2.10
N GLY A 24 -6.91 34.14 1.54
CA GLY A 24 -6.38 32.85 1.07
C GLY A 24 -6.04 31.77 2.10
N GLN A 25 -6.96 31.46 3.02
CA GLN A 25 -6.83 30.30 3.93
C GLN A 25 -7.01 28.94 3.20
N ALA A 26 -6.26 27.93 3.64
CA ALA A 26 -6.43 26.52 3.24
C ALA A 26 -7.78 25.93 3.65
N ILE A 27 -8.21 24.89 2.93
CA ILE A 27 -9.55 24.28 3.10
C ILE A 27 -9.54 22.97 3.85
N GLY A 28 -8.37 22.49 4.27
CA GLY A 28 -8.26 21.32 5.13
C GLY A 28 -8.16 21.65 6.61
N ILE A 29 -9.04 22.48 7.20
CA ILE A 29 -8.94 22.79 8.65
C ILE A 29 -10.30 22.87 9.35
N ASN A 30 -10.37 22.08 10.42
CA ASN A 30 -11.32 22.04 11.52
C ASN A 30 -11.74 23.44 12.02
N TYR A 31 -12.81 23.99 11.46
CA TYR A 31 -13.56 25.10 12.06
C TYR A 31 -15.03 24.73 12.06
N GLY A 32 -15.57 24.32 13.21
CA GLY A 32 -17.00 24.06 13.37
C GLY A 32 -17.90 25.16 12.80
N GLN A 33 -17.47 26.44 12.76
CA GLN A 33 -18.27 27.54 12.20
C GLN A 33 -18.01 27.85 10.69
N VAL A 34 -16.76 27.89 10.22
CA VAL A 34 -16.46 28.15 8.79
C VAL A 34 -16.82 26.93 7.91
N TRP A 35 -16.69 25.73 8.47
CA TRP A 35 -17.08 24.46 7.84
C TRP A 35 -18.60 24.33 7.73
N GLN A 36 -19.36 24.79 8.75
CA GLN A 36 -20.82 24.91 8.69
C GLN A 36 -21.27 25.88 7.59
N GLN A 37 -20.58 27.00 7.40
CA GLN A 37 -20.96 28.02 6.41
C GLN A 37 -20.63 27.63 4.96
N ARG A 38 -19.51 26.94 4.71
CA ARG A 38 -19.07 26.57 3.34
C ARG A 38 -19.70 25.29 2.78
N PHE A 39 -20.10 24.36 3.63
CA PHE A 39 -20.86 23.16 3.24
C PHE A 39 -22.38 23.33 3.54
N THR A 40 -22.91 24.54 3.33
CA THR A 40 -24.36 24.78 3.38
C THR A 40 -25.03 24.39 2.05
N GLY A 41 -26.33 24.10 2.11
CA GLY A 41 -27.13 23.76 0.94
C GLY A 41 -26.71 22.44 0.28
N PRO A 42 -26.47 22.40 -1.04
CA PRO A 42 -26.25 21.14 -1.77
C PRO A 42 -24.95 20.40 -1.41
N PHE A 43 -24.04 20.96 -0.60
CA PHE A 43 -22.80 20.28 -0.18
C PHE A 43 -22.87 19.65 1.22
N ALA A 44 -24.04 19.69 1.87
CA ALA A 44 -24.22 19.15 3.22
C ALA A 44 -24.05 17.62 3.29
N LEU A 45 -24.25 16.87 2.19
CA LEU A 45 -24.10 15.41 2.15
C LEU A 45 -22.63 14.96 1.98
N LEU A 46 -21.79 15.75 1.32
CA LEU A 46 -20.32 15.55 1.25
C LEU A 46 -19.64 15.61 2.63
N ARG A 47 -20.28 16.33 3.56
CA ARG A 47 -19.88 16.51 4.95
C ARG A 47 -19.82 15.18 5.71
N ASP A 48 -20.81 14.33 5.50
CA ASP A 48 -21.02 13.11 6.29
C ASP A 48 -20.34 11.89 5.63
N ALA A 49 -20.01 11.99 4.33
CA ALA A 49 -19.53 10.86 3.53
C ALA A 49 -17.99 10.67 3.48
N THR A 50 -17.17 11.62 3.96
CA THR A 50 -15.77 11.63 3.51
C THR A 50 -14.63 11.87 4.49
N ILE A 51 -14.79 12.30 5.75
CA ILE A 51 -13.61 12.52 6.61
C ILE A 51 -13.93 12.52 8.14
N PRO A 52 -13.43 11.56 8.94
CA PRO A 52 -13.17 11.81 10.36
C PRO A 52 -11.95 12.73 10.46
N LEU A 53 -12.14 13.96 10.97
CA LEU A 53 -11.15 15.02 11.10
C LEU A 53 -9.87 14.54 11.80
N ASP A 54 -8.70 14.73 11.16
CA ASP A 54 -7.39 14.39 11.74
C ASP A 54 -7.13 15.22 13.01
N PRO A 55 -6.77 14.60 14.15
CA PRO A 55 -6.01 15.30 15.15
C PRO A 55 -4.63 15.63 14.57
N LEU A 56 -4.21 16.87 14.73
CA LEU A 56 -2.83 17.22 14.45
C LEU A 56 -1.87 16.44 15.38
N PRO A 57 -0.63 16.15 14.96
CA PRO A 57 0.29 15.30 15.71
C PRO A 57 0.68 15.94 17.05
N GLY A 58 0.36 15.27 18.16
CA GLY A 58 0.82 15.64 19.50
C GLY A 58 0.32 17.00 20.00
N ASP A 59 -0.72 17.00 20.84
CA ASP A 59 -1.28 18.19 21.50
C ASP A 59 -1.56 19.39 20.58
N LEU A 60 -1.60 19.19 19.26
CA LEU A 60 -1.79 20.25 18.30
C LEU A 60 -3.30 20.63 18.23
N ARG A 61 -3.90 21.10 19.34
CA ARG A 61 -5.27 21.60 19.41
C ARG A 61 -5.41 22.89 18.61
N LEU A 62 -6.01 22.83 17.42
CA LEU A 62 -6.44 24.04 16.70
C LEU A 62 -7.71 24.61 17.33
N THR A 63 -7.59 25.23 18.50
CA THR A 63 -8.49 26.31 18.89
C THR A 63 -8.05 27.61 18.22
N ASP A 64 -8.96 28.58 18.14
CA ASP A 64 -8.80 29.94 17.62
C ASP A 64 -7.33 30.46 17.62
N PRO A 65 -6.81 31.02 16.51
CA PRO A 65 -5.46 31.56 16.40
C PRO A 65 -5.13 32.67 17.42
N THR A 66 -6.12 33.24 18.09
CA THR A 66 -5.94 34.19 19.19
C THR A 66 -5.68 33.53 20.55
N TRP A 67 -5.81 32.21 20.67
CA TRP A 67 -5.59 31.49 21.92
C TRP A 67 -4.10 31.18 22.17
N PRO A 68 -3.55 31.50 23.37
CA PRO A 68 -2.14 31.27 23.73
C PRO A 68 -1.68 29.80 23.63
N ASP A 69 -2.63 28.87 23.72
CA ASP A 69 -2.38 27.43 23.62
C ASP A 69 -2.47 26.87 22.20
N ASN A 70 -2.63 27.73 21.18
CA ASN A 70 -2.60 27.29 19.79
C ASN A 70 -1.18 26.76 19.45
N PRO A 71 -1.05 25.47 19.12
CA PRO A 71 0.23 24.82 18.94
C PRO A 71 0.82 25.06 17.53
N VAL A 72 0.00 25.54 16.57
CA VAL A 72 0.50 26.17 15.33
C VAL A 72 1.11 27.55 15.63
N ALA A 73 0.60 28.29 16.62
CA ALA A 73 1.23 29.54 17.08
C ALA A 73 2.57 29.28 17.81
N ARG A 74 2.78 28.06 18.33
CA ARG A 74 4.06 27.62 18.88
C ARG A 74 5.07 27.24 17.80
N PHE A 75 4.66 26.84 16.60
CA PHE A 75 5.58 26.47 15.51
C PHE A 75 6.38 27.70 15.06
N ARG A 76 7.65 27.76 15.46
CA ARG A 76 8.60 28.83 15.15
C ARG A 76 9.88 28.22 14.59
N GLY A 77 10.55 28.98 13.71
CA GLY A 77 11.70 28.50 12.94
C GLY A 77 11.32 28.05 11.52
N ARG A 78 12.32 27.63 10.72
CA ARG A 78 12.21 27.16 9.33
C ARG A 78 11.87 28.22 8.29
N ALA A 79 12.15 29.49 8.59
CA ALA A 79 11.87 30.61 7.69
C ALA A 79 12.55 30.43 6.31
N ASN A 80 13.79 29.93 6.29
CA ASN A 80 14.50 29.65 5.05
C ASN A 80 13.84 28.55 4.23
N LEU A 81 13.43 27.46 4.89
CA LEU A 81 12.73 26.35 4.24
C LEU A 81 11.39 26.79 3.66
N ILE A 82 10.61 27.55 4.44
CA ILE A 82 9.34 28.12 4.00
C ILE A 82 9.54 29.06 2.80
N THR A 83 10.56 29.93 2.86
CA THR A 83 10.90 30.85 1.76
C THR A 83 11.28 30.08 0.49
N THR A 84 12.00 28.97 0.64
CA THR A 84 12.36 28.08 -0.49
C THR A 84 11.11 27.46 -1.12
N ILE A 85 10.17 26.97 -0.29
CA ILE A 85 8.88 26.43 -0.74
C ILE A 85 8.06 27.51 -1.48
N ASP A 86 7.94 28.70 -0.91
CA ASP A 86 7.19 29.80 -1.52
C ASP A 86 7.82 30.24 -2.85
N THR A 87 9.15 30.29 -2.93
CA THR A 87 9.90 30.58 -4.17
C THR A 87 9.65 29.51 -5.25
N TYR A 88 9.65 28.23 -4.85
CA TYR A 88 9.35 27.11 -5.75
C TYR A 88 7.95 27.23 -6.36
N LEU A 89 6.94 27.45 -5.49
CA LEU A 89 5.54 27.58 -5.89
C LEU A 89 5.36 28.74 -6.87
N GLN A 90 5.96 29.91 -6.58
CA GLN A 90 5.92 31.07 -7.47
C GLN A 90 6.55 30.79 -8.83
N ARG A 91 7.71 30.10 -8.85
CA ARG A 91 8.36 29.70 -10.11
C ARG A 91 7.48 28.79 -10.95
N CYS A 92 6.79 27.81 -10.35
CA CYS A 92 5.86 26.93 -11.06
C CYS A 92 4.68 27.70 -11.67
N VAL A 93 4.10 28.65 -10.94
CA VAL A 93 3.00 29.50 -11.43
C VAL A 93 3.47 30.38 -12.59
N GLN A 94 4.60 31.09 -12.43
CA GLN A 94 5.15 31.97 -13.47
C GLN A 94 5.48 31.22 -14.76
N GLN A 95 6.03 30.00 -14.65
CA GLN A 95 6.36 29.16 -15.80
C GLN A 95 5.17 28.41 -16.38
N ARG A 96 3.97 28.52 -15.77
CA ARG A 96 2.78 27.73 -16.11
C ARG A 96 3.06 26.23 -16.20
N ARG A 97 3.74 25.70 -15.19
CA ARG A 97 4.07 24.27 -15.09
C ARG A 97 3.44 23.67 -13.84
N GLY A 98 3.02 22.42 -13.95
CA GLY A 98 2.73 21.59 -12.78
C GLY A 98 4.02 21.03 -12.19
N GLY A 99 4.07 20.86 -10.87
CA GLY A 99 5.31 20.48 -10.18
C GLY A 99 5.10 19.63 -8.93
N TYR A 100 6.15 18.90 -8.57
CA TYR A 100 6.26 18.14 -7.33
C TYR A 100 7.36 18.74 -6.46
N LEU A 101 7.06 18.94 -5.18
CA LEU A 101 8.01 19.34 -4.17
C LEU A 101 8.01 18.29 -3.06
N LEU A 102 9.09 17.53 -2.96
CA LEU A 102 9.27 16.53 -1.92
C LEU A 102 10.07 17.14 -0.77
N ILE A 103 9.49 17.13 0.43
CA ILE A 103 10.16 17.51 1.66
C ILE A 103 10.64 16.22 2.31
N GLU A 104 11.94 15.97 2.22
CA GLU A 104 12.56 14.74 2.68
C GLU A 104 13.25 14.95 4.02
N ALA A 105 12.97 14.07 4.96
CA ALA A 105 13.66 14.07 6.24
C ALA A 105 13.51 12.70 6.90
N GLU A 106 14.43 12.31 7.78
CA GLU A 106 14.20 11.18 8.68
C GLU A 106 13.03 11.40 9.66
N ALA A 107 12.53 10.29 10.23
CA ALA A 107 11.44 10.31 11.22
C ALA A 107 11.76 11.23 12.41
N GLY A 108 10.79 12.06 12.83
CA GLY A 108 10.94 12.93 14.01
C GLY A 108 11.53 14.31 13.71
N MET A 109 11.88 14.60 12.46
CA MET A 109 12.38 15.91 12.00
C MET A 109 11.27 16.94 11.73
N GLY A 110 10.06 16.81 12.31
CA GLY A 110 9.03 17.85 12.23
C GLY A 110 8.43 18.15 10.84
N LYS A 111 8.58 17.25 9.87
CA LYS A 111 8.03 17.41 8.51
C LYS A 111 6.49 17.47 8.48
N SER A 112 5.79 16.64 9.25
CA SER A 112 4.33 16.69 9.39
C SER A 112 3.81 17.97 10.06
N ALA A 113 4.56 18.48 11.04
CA ALA A 113 4.27 19.77 11.66
C ALA A 113 4.48 20.92 10.67
N LEU A 114 5.52 20.86 9.83
CA LEU A 114 5.73 21.81 8.74
C LEU A 114 4.60 21.78 7.72
N ALA A 115 4.18 20.59 7.25
CA ALA A 115 3.07 20.46 6.33
C ALA A 115 1.81 21.12 6.93
N THR A 116 1.46 20.75 8.15
CA THR A 116 0.33 21.35 8.88
C THR A 116 0.46 22.88 8.97
N TYR A 117 1.64 23.39 9.32
CA TYR A 117 1.89 24.81 9.41
C TYR A 117 1.73 25.53 8.05
N LEU A 118 2.18 24.91 6.97
CA LEU A 118 2.01 25.44 5.61
C LEU A 118 0.53 25.48 5.21
N ALA A 119 -0.24 24.45 5.51
CA ALA A 119 -1.68 24.49 5.32
C ALA A 119 -2.30 25.66 6.11
N TYR A 120 -1.90 25.88 7.35
CA TYR A 120 -2.59 26.85 8.20
C TYR A 120 -2.21 28.31 7.94
N THR A 121 -0.93 28.58 7.68
CA THR A 121 -0.39 29.95 7.72
C THR A 121 -0.20 30.60 6.36
N ARG A 122 -0.22 29.83 5.28
CA ARG A 122 0.07 30.36 3.95
C ARG A 122 -1.19 30.95 3.33
N THR A 123 -0.97 31.95 2.48
CA THR A 123 -2.02 32.70 1.78
C THR A 123 -2.48 32.03 0.49
N TRP A 124 -1.88 30.90 0.10
CA TRP A 124 -2.27 30.13 -1.08
C TRP A 124 -3.27 29.02 -0.71
N PRO A 125 -4.23 28.69 -1.60
CA PRO A 125 -5.26 27.71 -1.31
C PRO A 125 -4.68 26.28 -1.30
N ALA A 126 -4.36 25.79 -0.09
CA ALA A 126 -3.89 24.43 0.15
C ALA A 126 -5.03 23.43 0.39
N HIS A 127 -4.89 22.24 -0.19
CA HIS A 127 -5.74 21.06 0.03
C HIS A 127 -4.90 20.01 0.75
N PHE A 128 -5.25 19.69 2.00
CA PHE A 128 -4.41 18.90 2.88
C PHE A 128 -4.94 17.49 3.05
N THR A 129 -4.06 16.48 2.97
CA THR A 129 -4.40 15.11 3.33
C THR A 129 -3.23 14.42 4.02
N ARG A 130 -3.54 13.43 4.86
CA ARG A 130 -2.58 12.59 5.58
C ARG A 130 -2.99 11.12 5.43
N LEU A 131 -1.98 10.26 5.33
CA LEU A 131 -2.11 8.81 5.21
C LEU A 131 -2.01 8.04 6.54
N THR A 132 -1.57 8.68 7.62
CA THR A 132 -1.54 8.07 8.95
C THR A 132 -2.95 7.68 9.41
N GLU A 133 -3.02 6.88 10.48
CA GLU A 133 -4.27 6.52 11.16
C GLU A 133 -5.21 5.64 10.33
N GLY A 134 -4.66 4.73 9.55
CA GLY A 134 -5.45 3.67 8.92
C GLY A 134 -6.26 4.08 7.70
N ARG A 135 -5.95 5.24 7.12
CA ARG A 135 -6.59 5.70 5.89
C ARG A 135 -6.08 4.96 4.67
N THR A 136 -6.99 4.64 3.77
CA THR A 136 -6.65 4.06 2.48
C THR A 136 -6.33 5.17 1.47
N PRO A 137 -5.53 4.87 0.43
CA PRO A 137 -5.34 5.78 -0.68
C PRO A 137 -6.64 6.32 -1.29
N GLU A 138 -7.68 5.51 -1.30
CA GLU A 138 -9.01 5.85 -1.82
C GLU A 138 -9.66 6.96 -0.99
N THR A 139 -9.67 6.84 0.33
CA THR A 139 -10.28 7.84 1.22
C THR A 139 -9.49 9.15 1.21
N ALA A 140 -8.16 9.09 1.12
CA ALA A 140 -7.31 10.26 0.96
C ALA A 140 -7.60 11.02 -0.36
N ARG A 141 -7.77 10.30 -1.48
CA ARG A 141 -8.16 10.92 -2.77
C ARG A 141 -9.55 11.55 -2.72
N LEU A 142 -10.52 10.87 -2.11
CA LEU A 142 -11.88 11.40 -1.93
C LEU A 142 -11.87 12.70 -1.10
N ASN A 143 -11.12 12.69 0.01
CA ASN A 143 -10.90 13.85 0.87
C ASN A 143 -10.31 15.05 0.08
N LEU A 144 -9.27 14.82 -0.72
CA LEU A 144 -8.67 15.86 -1.56
C LEU A 144 -9.66 16.38 -2.63
N ALA A 145 -10.40 15.49 -3.28
CA ALA A 145 -11.39 15.86 -4.28
C ALA A 145 -12.52 16.71 -3.69
N ALA A 146 -13.01 16.36 -2.50
CA ALA A 146 -14.03 17.14 -1.80
C ALA A 146 -13.54 18.56 -1.44
N GLN A 147 -12.30 18.70 -0.97
CA GLN A 147 -11.70 20.01 -0.69
C GLN A 147 -11.57 20.88 -1.95
N LEU A 148 -11.17 20.28 -3.08
CA LEU A 148 -11.09 20.96 -4.38
C LEU A 148 -12.45 21.46 -4.84
N ILE A 149 -13.48 20.60 -4.78
CA ILE A 149 -14.86 20.95 -5.16
C ILE A 149 -15.36 22.14 -4.33
N ALA A 150 -15.15 22.10 -3.02
CA ALA A 150 -15.58 23.15 -2.10
C ALA A 150 -14.82 24.48 -2.32
N ARG A 151 -13.50 24.47 -2.53
CA ARG A 151 -12.70 25.71 -2.73
C ARG A 151 -13.04 26.43 -4.00
N TRP A 152 -13.15 25.67 -5.07
CA TRP A 152 -13.19 26.15 -6.45
C TRP A 152 -14.62 26.17 -6.99
N LYS A 153 -15.62 25.89 -6.14
CA LYS A 153 -17.06 25.97 -6.43
C LYS A 153 -17.43 25.16 -7.68
N LEU A 154 -17.00 23.89 -7.70
CA LEU A 154 -17.18 23.00 -8.86
C LEU A 154 -18.59 22.36 -8.86
N HIS A 155 -19.65 23.17 -8.82
CA HIS A 155 -21.03 22.73 -8.59
C HIS A 155 -21.53 21.65 -9.58
N ASP A 156 -21.13 21.75 -10.85
CA ASP A 156 -21.57 20.81 -11.91
C ASP A 156 -21.03 19.39 -11.72
N THR A 157 -20.04 19.22 -10.83
CA THR A 157 -19.30 17.96 -10.70
C THR A 157 -19.91 16.97 -9.73
N THR A 158 -20.72 17.47 -8.79
CA THR A 158 -21.45 16.67 -7.78
C THR A 158 -22.83 17.28 -7.57
N PRO A 159 -23.78 17.06 -8.49
CA PRO A 159 -25.14 17.57 -8.33
C PRO A 159 -25.74 17.08 -7.00
N GLY A 160 -26.17 18.00 -6.14
CA GLY A 160 -26.74 17.67 -4.82
C GLY A 160 -25.71 17.17 -3.78
N GLY A 161 -24.40 17.28 -4.04
CA GLY A 161 -23.36 16.92 -3.08
C GLY A 161 -23.21 15.41 -2.86
N ILE A 162 -23.57 14.62 -3.86
CA ILE A 162 -23.35 13.18 -3.88
C ILE A 162 -22.11 12.91 -4.74
N LEU A 163 -21.16 12.16 -4.19
CA LEU A 163 -19.98 11.71 -4.93
C LEU A 163 -20.37 10.51 -5.81
N PRO A 164 -19.98 10.48 -7.10
CA PRO A 164 -20.21 9.31 -7.94
C PRO A 164 -19.36 8.12 -7.49
N ASP A 165 -19.76 6.91 -7.84
CA ASP A 165 -19.10 5.66 -7.41
C ASP A 165 -17.61 5.59 -7.80
N ASN A 166 -17.21 6.29 -8.88
CA ASN A 166 -15.82 6.37 -9.33
C ASN A 166 -15.01 7.53 -8.68
N ALA A 167 -15.57 8.22 -7.69
CA ALA A 167 -14.94 9.40 -7.10
C ALA A 167 -13.60 9.10 -6.40
N ALA A 168 -13.38 7.86 -5.99
CA ALA A 168 -12.15 7.42 -5.35
C ALA A 168 -11.02 7.07 -6.34
N THR A 169 -11.24 7.22 -7.65
CA THR A 169 -10.26 6.82 -8.67
C THR A 169 -9.17 7.89 -8.89
N PRO A 170 -7.92 7.49 -9.23
CA PRO A 170 -6.85 8.43 -9.63
C PRO A 170 -7.27 9.40 -10.73
N ARG A 171 -8.00 8.89 -11.72
CA ARG A 171 -8.52 9.67 -12.86
C ARG A 171 -9.48 10.76 -12.41
N TRP A 172 -10.35 10.48 -11.44
CA TRP A 172 -11.29 11.46 -10.93
C TRP A 172 -10.60 12.63 -10.24
N LEU A 173 -9.62 12.33 -9.37
CA LEU A 173 -8.81 13.38 -8.72
C LEU A 173 -8.10 14.26 -9.76
N TYR A 174 -7.51 13.66 -10.80
CA TYR A 174 -6.86 14.41 -11.88
C TYR A 174 -7.83 15.37 -12.60
N LEU A 175 -9.06 14.93 -12.90
CA LEU A 175 -10.07 15.80 -13.50
C LEU A 175 -10.44 16.96 -12.59
N ARG A 176 -10.57 16.74 -11.28
CA ARG A 176 -10.82 17.82 -10.30
C ARG A 176 -9.68 18.81 -10.19
N LEU A 177 -8.43 18.37 -10.33
CA LEU A 177 -7.28 19.29 -10.44
C LEU A 177 -7.35 20.15 -11.70
N CYS A 178 -7.75 19.56 -12.84
CA CYS A 178 -7.92 20.30 -14.09
C CYS A 178 -9.05 21.34 -13.97
N ASP A 179 -10.15 20.99 -13.32
CA ASP A 179 -11.27 21.91 -13.08
C ASP A 179 -10.89 23.05 -12.14
N ALA A 180 -10.18 22.74 -11.06
CA ALA A 180 -9.65 23.74 -10.14
C ALA A 180 -8.69 24.70 -10.84
N ALA A 181 -7.77 24.18 -11.67
CA ALA A 181 -6.84 25.01 -12.44
C ALA A 181 -7.58 25.90 -13.46
N ARG A 182 -8.62 25.39 -14.14
CA ARG A 182 -9.46 26.19 -15.05
C ARG A 182 -10.23 27.27 -14.31
N SER A 183 -10.85 26.93 -13.16
CA SER A 183 -11.57 27.88 -12.31
C SER A 183 -10.66 29.02 -11.86
N ARG A 184 -9.44 28.68 -11.40
CA ARG A 184 -8.38 29.65 -11.09
C ARG A 184 -8.05 30.54 -12.29
N ASP A 185 -7.80 29.96 -13.46
CA ASP A 185 -7.35 30.71 -14.64
C ASP A 185 -8.40 31.68 -15.20
N ASN A 186 -9.68 31.38 -14.95
CA ASN A 186 -10.82 32.21 -15.33
C ASN A 186 -11.11 33.35 -14.34
N ASP A 187 -10.58 33.28 -13.12
CA ASP A 187 -10.73 34.32 -12.09
C ASP A 187 -9.50 35.26 -12.11
N PRO A 188 -9.67 36.54 -12.50
CA PRO A 188 -8.56 37.51 -12.58
C PRO A 188 -7.80 37.69 -11.27
N ASP A 189 -8.48 37.59 -10.13
CA ASP A 189 -7.90 37.81 -8.80
C ASP A 189 -7.12 36.58 -8.29
N GLN A 190 -7.41 35.40 -8.86
CA GLN A 190 -6.80 34.13 -8.45
C GLN A 190 -5.81 33.57 -9.48
N ARG A 191 -5.73 34.15 -10.68
CA ARG A 191 -4.88 33.68 -11.80
C ARG A 191 -3.40 33.51 -11.45
N ASN A 192 -2.89 34.27 -10.48
CA ASN A 192 -1.51 34.21 -10.01
C ASN A 192 -1.32 33.34 -8.76
N GLN A 193 -2.37 32.69 -8.24
CA GLN A 193 -2.28 31.81 -7.08
C GLN A 193 -2.04 30.36 -7.49
N PRO A 194 -1.23 29.57 -6.75
CA PRO A 194 -1.08 28.16 -7.05
C PRO A 194 -2.29 27.34 -6.57
N VAL A 195 -2.57 26.22 -7.25
CA VAL A 195 -3.44 25.16 -6.69
C VAL A 195 -2.53 24.17 -5.99
N VAL A 196 -2.54 24.14 -4.65
CA VAL A 196 -1.57 23.32 -3.89
C VAL A 196 -2.25 22.13 -3.23
N LEU A 197 -1.75 20.94 -3.51
CA LEU A 197 -2.08 19.73 -2.76
C LEU A 197 -0.94 19.44 -1.80
N LEU A 198 -1.24 19.40 -0.52
CA LEU A 198 -0.29 19.14 0.54
C LEU A 198 -0.56 17.75 1.09
N VAL A 199 0.40 16.85 0.92
CA VAL A 199 0.30 15.44 1.32
C VAL A 199 1.29 15.15 2.42
N ASP A 200 0.80 14.72 3.57
CA ASP A 200 1.65 14.33 4.69
C ASP A 200 1.83 12.80 4.76
N GLY A 201 3.08 12.34 4.79
CA GLY A 201 3.44 10.93 4.88
C GLY A 201 3.25 10.15 3.57
N LEU A 202 3.73 10.67 2.43
CA LEU A 202 3.52 10.02 1.13
C LEU A 202 4.17 8.63 1.02
N ASP A 203 5.24 8.38 1.78
CA ASP A 203 5.90 7.07 1.90
C ASP A 203 5.10 6.04 2.72
N GLU A 204 4.12 6.50 3.50
CA GLU A 204 3.27 5.61 4.30
C GLU A 204 2.17 4.94 3.45
N ALA A 205 1.97 5.42 2.21
CA ALA A 205 1.02 4.78 1.30
C ALA A 205 1.52 3.39 0.89
N PRO A 206 0.60 2.41 0.70
CA PRO A 206 0.94 1.14 0.10
C PRO A 206 1.69 1.32 -1.23
N PRO A 207 2.64 0.42 -1.55
CA PRO A 207 3.41 0.52 -2.78
C PRO A 207 2.45 0.53 -3.99
N PRO A 208 2.55 1.53 -4.88
CA PRO A 208 1.62 1.67 -5.99
C PRO A 208 1.82 0.54 -7.03
N PRO A 209 0.83 0.30 -7.89
CA PRO A 209 1.01 -0.48 -9.12
C PRO A 209 2.17 0.07 -9.96
N SER A 210 2.77 -0.78 -10.80
CA SER A 210 3.90 -0.39 -11.65
C SER A 210 3.55 0.81 -12.53
N GLY A 211 4.31 1.90 -12.41
CA GLY A 211 4.14 3.13 -13.19
C GLY A 211 3.24 4.21 -12.55
N GLU A 212 2.64 3.93 -11.39
CA GLU A 212 1.82 4.90 -10.64
C GLU A 212 2.59 5.53 -9.47
N LEU A 213 2.14 6.69 -9.01
CA LEU A 213 2.63 7.30 -7.77
C LEU A 213 1.84 6.77 -6.57
N PRO A 214 2.44 6.76 -5.36
CA PRO A 214 1.69 6.51 -4.13
C PRO A 214 0.49 7.46 -4.05
N LEU A 215 -0.58 7.02 -3.39
CA LEU A 215 -1.91 7.64 -3.44
C LEU A 215 -2.60 7.65 -4.80
N GLY A 216 -2.02 7.07 -5.87
CA GLY A 216 -2.55 7.23 -7.21
C GLY A 216 -2.50 8.69 -7.67
N LEU A 217 -1.48 9.44 -7.25
CA LEU A 217 -1.31 10.82 -7.69
C LEU A 217 -0.97 10.87 -9.19
N PRO A 218 -1.51 11.84 -9.93
CA PRO A 218 -1.33 11.92 -11.38
C PRO A 218 0.08 12.36 -11.75
N THR A 219 0.82 11.56 -12.50
CA THR A 219 2.22 11.83 -12.90
C THR A 219 2.42 13.15 -13.67
N ALA A 220 1.37 13.64 -14.35
CA ALA A 220 1.34 14.95 -14.97
C ALA A 220 0.29 15.85 -14.29
N LEU A 221 0.70 17.06 -13.91
CA LEU A 221 -0.15 18.04 -13.24
C LEU A 221 -0.51 19.19 -14.18
N PRO A 222 -1.74 19.75 -14.08
CA PRO A 222 -2.11 20.93 -14.85
C PRO A 222 -1.23 22.14 -14.48
N PRO A 223 -1.09 23.14 -15.38
CA PRO A 223 -0.30 24.35 -15.13
C PRO A 223 -0.66 25.04 -13.81
N GLY A 224 0.36 25.43 -13.02
CA GLY A 224 0.16 26.13 -11.74
C GLY A 224 -0.45 25.27 -10.63
N THR A 225 -0.51 23.95 -10.83
CA THR A 225 -0.87 22.98 -9.79
C THR A 225 0.38 22.33 -9.24
N ILE A 226 0.56 22.38 -7.92
CA ILE A 226 1.75 21.84 -7.24
C ILE A 226 1.32 20.82 -6.20
N ILE A 227 2.02 19.70 -6.14
CA ILE A 227 1.93 18.76 -5.03
C ILE A 227 3.15 18.95 -4.15
N VAL A 228 2.92 19.32 -2.89
CA VAL A 228 3.93 19.37 -1.83
C VAL A 228 3.73 18.15 -0.94
N ALA A 229 4.70 17.25 -0.89
CA ALA A 229 4.58 16.00 -0.15
C ALA A 229 5.72 15.84 0.86
N THR A 230 5.40 15.45 2.10
CA THR A 230 6.42 15.03 3.07
C THR A 230 6.71 13.54 2.89
N THR A 231 7.98 13.17 2.97
CA THR A 231 8.39 11.77 2.81
C THR A 231 9.71 11.44 3.53
N ARG A 232 9.97 10.16 3.79
CA ARG A 232 11.31 9.69 4.20
C ARG A 232 12.29 9.72 3.01
N PRO A 233 13.59 9.90 3.23
CA PRO A 233 14.56 9.99 2.14
C PRO A 233 14.61 8.68 1.35
N ARG A 234 14.71 8.79 0.01
CA ARG A 234 15.01 7.68 -0.91
C ARG A 234 13.99 6.52 -0.94
N THR A 235 12.83 6.67 -0.31
CA THR A 235 11.75 5.66 -0.36
C THR A 235 10.92 5.75 -1.65
N LEU A 236 10.85 6.94 -2.26
CA LEU A 236 10.00 7.22 -3.41
C LEU A 236 10.76 7.42 -4.70
N THR A 237 10.38 6.62 -5.71
CA THR A 237 10.83 6.76 -7.10
C THR A 237 9.70 7.39 -7.91
N ILE A 238 9.83 8.66 -8.29
CA ILE A 238 8.83 9.35 -9.12
C ILE A 238 9.08 8.99 -10.60
N PRO A 239 8.07 8.54 -11.37
CA PRO A 239 8.20 8.27 -12.80
C PRO A 239 8.64 9.52 -13.59
N THR A 240 9.45 9.33 -14.64
CA THR A 240 10.05 10.37 -15.50
C THR A 240 9.08 11.36 -16.16
N GLY A 241 7.76 11.12 -16.10
CA GLY A 241 6.73 12.03 -16.60
C GLY A 241 6.47 13.28 -15.75
N ALA A 242 6.92 13.31 -14.49
CA ALA A 242 6.79 14.48 -13.61
C ALA A 242 7.82 15.57 -13.99
N ARG A 243 7.33 16.72 -14.46
CA ARG A 243 8.16 17.72 -15.18
C ARG A 243 9.04 18.61 -14.30
N VAL A 244 8.82 18.69 -12.98
CA VAL A 244 9.71 19.38 -12.02
C VAL A 244 9.62 18.65 -10.68
N ILE A 245 10.73 18.12 -10.19
CA ILE A 245 10.84 17.50 -8.86
C ILE A 245 11.95 18.24 -8.14
N GLU A 246 11.61 18.91 -7.05
CA GLU A 246 12.59 19.48 -6.13
C GLU A 246 12.51 18.71 -4.81
N ARG A 247 13.67 18.34 -4.27
CA ARG A 247 13.79 17.61 -3.02
C ARG A 247 14.47 18.52 -2.02
N ILE A 248 13.82 18.80 -0.90
CA ILE A 248 14.42 19.60 0.16
C ILE A 248 14.75 18.67 1.34
N ASP A 249 16.05 18.55 1.61
CA ASP A 249 16.56 17.81 2.75
C ASP A 249 16.49 18.66 4.02
N VAL A 250 15.79 18.15 5.04
CA VAL A 250 15.59 18.81 6.33
C VAL A 250 16.68 18.40 7.35
N GLU A 251 17.70 17.63 6.98
CA GLU A 251 18.79 17.21 7.89
C GLU A 251 19.96 18.20 7.94
N SER A 252 19.83 19.32 7.25
CA SER A 252 20.88 20.34 7.12
C SER A 252 21.19 21.13 8.40
N THR A 253 22.29 21.87 8.37
CA THR A 253 22.66 22.88 9.39
C THR A 253 21.54 23.88 9.67
N SER A 254 20.71 24.19 8.66
CA SER A 254 19.54 25.06 8.83
C SER A 254 18.54 24.48 9.82
N ASN A 255 18.27 23.17 9.78
CA ASN A 255 17.32 22.55 10.71
C ASN A 255 17.81 22.58 12.16
N ARG A 256 19.13 22.42 12.37
CA ARG A 256 19.72 22.56 13.72
C ARG A 256 19.59 23.98 14.24
N GLN A 257 19.79 24.98 13.38
CA GLN A 257 19.58 26.37 13.73
C GLN A 257 18.11 26.66 14.05
N ASP A 258 17.19 26.16 13.22
CA ASP A 258 15.75 26.32 13.43
C ASP A 258 15.29 25.72 14.77
N LEU A 259 15.79 24.53 15.11
CA LEU A 259 15.50 23.91 16.42
C LEU A 259 16.12 24.72 17.55
N PHE A 260 17.33 25.23 17.39
CA PHE A 260 17.98 26.08 18.41
C PHE A 260 17.17 27.35 18.69
N ASP A 261 16.71 28.03 17.65
CA ASP A 261 15.90 29.25 17.77
C ASP A 261 14.56 28.96 18.44
N TYR A 262 13.94 27.83 18.10
CA TYR A 262 12.73 27.34 18.75
C TYR A 262 12.93 27.07 20.25
N LEU A 263 13.98 26.32 20.62
CA LEU A 263 14.32 26.03 22.01
C LEU A 263 14.58 27.32 22.79
N THR A 264 15.31 28.25 22.18
CA THR A 264 15.62 29.55 22.79
C THR A 264 14.34 30.33 23.06
N ALA A 265 13.43 30.42 22.09
CA ALA A 265 12.14 31.08 22.26
C ALA A 265 11.36 30.47 23.44
N LEU A 266 11.17 29.15 23.46
CA LEU A 266 10.43 28.49 24.55
C LEU A 266 11.08 28.68 25.91
N SER A 267 12.41 28.60 25.99
CA SER A 267 13.16 28.81 27.24
C SER A 267 13.08 30.25 27.78
N THR A 268 12.43 31.16 27.04
CA THR A 268 12.19 32.56 27.45
C THR A 268 10.71 32.90 27.58
N THR A 269 9.83 32.24 26.81
CA THR A 269 8.40 32.57 26.75
C THR A 269 7.49 31.61 27.52
N ASP A 270 7.90 30.35 27.72
CA ASP A 270 7.10 29.35 28.44
C ASP A 270 7.39 29.43 29.95
N PRO A 271 6.45 29.89 30.80
CA PRO A 271 6.71 30.10 32.22
C PRO A 271 7.16 28.84 32.95
N GLN A 272 6.60 27.68 32.61
CA GLN A 272 6.90 26.42 33.29
C GLN A 272 8.33 25.96 33.01
N ILE A 273 8.77 26.11 31.75
CA ILE A 273 10.15 25.78 31.35
C ILE A 273 11.12 26.81 31.93
N VAL A 274 10.78 28.10 31.89
CA VAL A 274 11.59 29.19 32.44
C VAL A 274 11.83 28.98 33.93
N ASP A 275 10.78 28.71 34.70
CA ASP A 275 10.89 28.52 36.14
C ASP A 275 11.66 27.23 36.47
N ALA A 276 11.39 26.13 35.76
CA ALA A 276 12.17 24.90 35.92
C ALA A 276 13.67 25.11 35.67
N ILE A 277 14.04 25.87 34.63
CA ILE A 277 15.45 26.20 34.35
C ILE A 277 16.03 27.10 35.44
N ARG A 278 15.30 28.13 35.90
CA ARG A 278 15.76 29.04 36.98
C ARG A 278 16.07 28.33 38.29
N HIS A 279 15.30 27.29 38.62
CA HIS A 279 15.56 26.46 39.80
C HIS A 279 16.82 25.59 39.67
N THR A 280 17.40 25.49 38.47
CA THR A 280 18.69 24.84 38.23
C THR A 280 19.80 25.88 38.10
N ARG A 281 21.05 25.53 38.47
CA ARG A 281 22.23 26.42 38.27
C ARG A 281 22.67 26.54 36.80
N MET A 282 21.75 26.40 35.85
CA MET A 282 22.03 26.32 34.41
C MET A 282 21.40 27.50 33.68
N SER A 283 22.17 28.15 32.79
CA SER A 283 21.63 29.19 31.91
C SER A 283 20.77 28.59 30.80
N ALA A 284 19.71 29.29 30.37
CA ALA A 284 18.84 28.90 29.25
C ALA A 284 19.63 28.62 27.95
N GLY A 285 20.65 29.43 27.62
CA GLY A 285 21.49 29.21 26.44
C GLY A 285 22.29 27.90 26.51
N ARG A 286 22.86 27.56 27.66
CA ARG A 286 23.57 26.28 27.88
C ARG A 286 22.61 25.10 27.78
N PHE A 287 21.42 25.22 28.36
CA PHE A 287 20.36 24.23 28.25
C PHE A 287 20.00 23.95 26.78
N CYS A 288 19.69 24.99 26.01
CA CYS A 288 19.29 24.85 24.60
C CYS A 288 20.39 24.21 23.75
N ARG A 289 21.67 24.61 23.91
CA ARG A 289 22.79 24.00 23.18
C ARG A 289 22.98 22.53 23.55
N THR A 290 22.87 22.20 24.83
CA THR A 290 23.02 20.81 25.30
C THR A 290 21.90 19.93 24.74
N LEU A 291 20.65 20.40 24.80
CA LEU A 291 19.52 19.65 24.27
C LEU A 291 19.59 19.48 22.74
N LEU A 292 20.01 20.53 22.02
CA LEU A 292 20.23 20.46 20.57
C LEU A 292 21.30 19.42 20.22
N ASP A 293 22.40 19.39 20.98
CA ASP A 293 23.50 18.45 20.77
C ASP A 293 23.09 17.00 21.04
N ARG A 294 22.40 16.75 22.16
CA ARG A 294 21.89 15.41 22.50
C ARG A 294 20.82 14.91 21.52
N SER A 295 19.87 15.78 21.16
CA SER A 295 18.82 15.43 20.19
C SER A 295 19.34 15.26 18.76
N GLY A 296 20.53 15.76 18.45
CA GLY A 296 21.09 15.69 17.10
C GLY A 296 20.36 16.53 16.06
N GLY A 297 19.43 17.41 16.46
CA GLY A 297 18.52 18.11 15.54
C GLY A 297 17.16 17.43 15.36
N VAL A 298 16.90 16.32 16.06
CA VAL A 298 15.62 15.60 16.02
C VAL A 298 14.60 16.32 16.90
N TRP A 299 13.55 16.87 16.28
CA TRP A 299 12.56 17.70 16.97
C TRP A 299 11.75 16.89 17.99
N ILE A 300 11.26 15.70 17.63
CA ILE A 300 10.42 14.91 18.55
C ILE A 300 11.15 14.55 19.84
N TYR A 301 12.47 14.31 19.76
CA TYR A 301 13.31 14.14 20.94
C TYR A 301 13.21 15.37 21.84
N ALA A 302 13.62 16.53 21.29
CA ALA A 302 13.72 17.76 22.06
C ALA A 302 12.38 18.16 22.67
N LEU A 303 11.29 18.06 21.90
CA LEU A 303 9.92 18.35 22.35
C LEU A 303 9.48 17.41 23.48
N THR A 304 9.77 16.11 23.38
CA THR A 304 9.41 15.16 24.45
C THR A 304 10.15 15.48 25.75
N VAL A 305 11.43 15.87 25.67
CA VAL A 305 12.20 16.31 26.85
C VAL A 305 11.62 17.58 27.46
N LEU A 306 11.23 18.56 26.64
CA LEU A 306 10.59 19.78 27.14
C LEU A 306 9.27 19.49 27.84
N ASP A 307 8.46 18.57 27.32
CA ASP A 307 7.20 18.18 27.96
C ASP A 307 7.46 17.42 29.26
N GLN A 308 8.47 16.54 29.32
CA GLN A 308 8.89 15.89 30.57
C GLN A 308 9.33 16.92 31.63
N ILE A 309 9.99 18.01 31.22
CA ILE A 309 10.36 19.10 32.13
C ILE A 309 9.11 19.88 32.59
N ARG A 310 8.21 20.19 31.66
CA ARG A 310 6.95 20.89 31.93
C ARG A 310 6.08 20.14 32.93
N ASP A 311 6.01 18.82 32.78
CA ASP A 311 5.24 17.93 33.66
C ASP A 311 5.99 17.56 34.95
N HIS A 312 7.14 18.18 35.22
CA HIS A 312 8.01 17.91 36.38
C HIS A 312 8.56 16.48 36.47
N ASN A 313 8.48 15.71 35.38
CA ASN A 313 9.00 14.34 35.27
C ASN A 313 10.50 14.28 34.95
N ARG A 314 11.12 15.42 34.62
CA ARG A 314 12.57 15.52 34.39
C ARG A 314 13.13 16.84 34.88
N ASN A 315 14.25 16.77 35.59
CA ASN A 315 15.02 17.96 35.96
C ASN A 315 15.82 18.48 34.74
N PRO A 316 15.74 19.77 34.38
CA PRO A 316 16.54 20.35 33.29
C PRO A 316 18.04 20.08 33.44
N ALA A 317 18.55 20.02 34.67
CA ALA A 317 19.95 19.75 34.95
C ALA A 317 20.40 18.39 34.40
N ASP A 318 19.52 17.39 34.26
CA ASP A 318 19.88 16.05 33.79
C ASP A 318 19.94 15.93 32.26
N VAL A 319 19.62 16.98 31.50
CA VAL A 319 19.68 16.95 30.03
C VAL A 319 21.09 16.61 29.52
N HIS A 320 22.14 16.97 30.25
CA HIS A 320 23.51 16.59 29.88
C HIS A 320 23.78 15.08 29.97
N ARG A 321 22.97 14.29 30.68
CA ARG A 321 23.13 12.83 30.81
C ARG A 321 22.37 12.05 29.74
N LEU A 322 21.56 12.75 28.96
CA LEU A 322 20.76 12.13 27.92
C LEU A 322 21.65 11.54 26.81
N PRO A 323 21.27 10.37 26.24
CA PRO A 323 22.00 9.78 25.12
C PRO A 323 22.00 10.67 23.87
N HIS A 324 22.92 10.40 22.94
CA HIS A 324 22.85 11.01 21.62
C HIS A 324 21.85 10.25 20.73
N GLY A 325 21.01 11.00 20.02
CA GLY A 325 20.11 10.46 19.00
C GLY A 325 18.85 9.80 19.58
N LEU A 326 17.82 9.70 18.74
CA LEU A 326 16.47 9.31 19.16
C LEU A 326 16.38 7.86 19.65
N ALA A 327 17.09 6.92 19.01
CA ALA A 327 17.09 5.52 19.40
C ALA A 327 17.71 5.31 20.79
N GLY A 328 18.86 5.94 21.06
CA GLY A 328 19.49 5.90 22.38
C GLY A 328 18.58 6.52 23.45
N TYR A 329 17.91 7.61 23.12
CA TYR A 329 16.93 8.22 24.03
C TYR A 329 15.76 7.31 24.37
N TYR A 330 15.16 6.61 23.39
CA TYR A 330 14.11 5.64 23.68
C TYR A 330 14.65 4.50 24.55
N ALA A 331 15.83 3.95 24.23
CA ALA A 331 16.46 2.89 25.04
C ALA A 331 16.67 3.33 26.51
N ASP A 332 17.15 4.56 26.75
CA ASP A 332 17.29 5.11 28.12
C ASP A 332 15.94 5.23 28.85
N ASN A 333 14.88 5.65 28.16
CA ASN A 333 13.56 5.73 28.77
C ASN A 333 13.02 4.32 29.09
N LEU A 334 13.23 3.32 28.23
CA LEU A 334 12.85 1.94 28.52
C LEU A 334 13.57 1.40 29.75
N HIS A 335 14.88 1.62 29.84
CA HIS A 335 15.66 1.20 31.01
C HIS A 335 15.18 1.89 32.29
N ARG A 336 14.87 3.18 32.22
CA ARG A 336 14.29 3.94 33.34
C ARG A 336 12.93 3.40 33.78
N TRP A 337 12.02 3.14 32.84
CA TRP A 337 10.70 2.58 33.12
C TRP A 337 10.79 1.19 33.75
N GLN A 338 11.72 0.36 33.27
CA GLN A 338 12.00 -0.95 33.85
C GLN A 338 12.50 -0.83 35.29
N ASN A 339 13.37 0.15 35.57
CA ASN A 339 13.86 0.41 36.94
C ASN A 339 12.77 0.96 37.85
N GLU A 340 11.89 1.82 37.35
CA GLU A 340 10.79 2.44 38.13
C GLU A 340 9.69 1.43 38.47
N LEU A 341 9.30 0.57 37.52
CA LEU A 341 8.26 -0.44 37.73
C LEU A 341 8.79 -1.73 38.38
N GLY A 342 10.09 -1.97 38.30
CA GLY A 342 10.72 -3.25 38.61
C GLY A 342 10.58 -4.25 37.46
N ASN A 343 11.55 -5.17 37.35
CA ASN A 343 11.66 -6.07 36.20
C ASN A 343 10.40 -6.93 35.96
N THR A 344 9.80 -7.48 37.02
CA THR A 344 8.61 -8.33 36.90
C THR A 344 7.39 -7.56 36.37
N THR A 345 7.11 -6.38 36.92
CA THR A 345 5.99 -5.52 36.50
C THR A 345 6.21 -4.99 35.09
N TRP A 346 7.46 -4.64 34.74
CA TRP A 346 7.80 -4.26 33.37
C TRP A 346 7.48 -5.36 32.37
N GLN A 347 7.91 -6.60 32.64
CA GLN A 347 7.68 -7.72 31.71
C GLN A 347 6.19 -8.12 31.60
N THR A 348 5.43 -8.00 32.69
CA THR A 348 4.03 -8.43 32.75
C THR A 348 3.02 -7.35 32.38
N HIS A 349 3.34 -6.07 32.59
CA HIS A 349 2.41 -4.95 32.37
C HIS A 349 3.01 -3.91 31.41
N GLY A 350 4.20 -3.39 31.72
CA GLY A 350 4.81 -2.27 30.98
C GLY A 350 5.08 -2.58 29.50
N LEU A 351 5.84 -3.64 29.23
CA LEU A 351 6.24 -4.05 27.89
C LEU A 351 5.05 -4.52 27.04
N PRO A 352 4.09 -5.34 27.55
CA PRO A 352 2.88 -5.67 26.81
C PRO A 352 2.04 -4.45 26.42
N VAL A 353 1.87 -3.47 27.32
CA VAL A 353 1.13 -2.24 27.03
C VAL A 353 1.88 -1.39 26.00
N LEU A 354 3.19 -1.22 26.13
CA LEU A 354 4.00 -0.46 25.16
C LEU A 354 3.98 -1.09 23.76
N ALA A 355 4.13 -2.41 23.67
CA ALA A 355 4.06 -3.14 22.41
C ALA A 355 2.67 -3.03 21.77
N THR A 356 1.61 -3.11 22.58
CA THR A 356 0.23 -2.94 22.10
C THR A 356 -0.01 -1.52 21.59
N LEU A 357 0.41 -0.51 22.34
CA LEU A 357 0.32 0.91 21.95
C LEU A 357 1.04 1.20 20.64
N THR A 358 2.17 0.57 20.39
CA THR A 358 2.94 0.82 19.17
C THR A 358 2.44 0.00 17.97
N ALA A 359 1.69 -1.07 18.22
CA ALA A 359 1.06 -1.89 17.19
C ALA A 359 -0.26 -1.31 16.66
N ILE A 360 -1.04 -0.57 17.46
CA ILE A 360 -2.32 0.00 17.03
C ILE A 360 -2.14 1.06 15.92
N ARG A 361 -3.14 1.18 15.04
CA ARG A 361 -3.13 2.12 13.91
C ARG A 361 -4.01 3.34 14.12
N GLU A 362 -5.03 3.25 14.96
CA GLU A 362 -5.96 4.33 15.26
C GLU A 362 -6.03 4.55 16.77
N PRO A 363 -6.33 5.77 17.26
CA PRO A 363 -6.45 6.04 18.69
C PRO A 363 -7.46 5.11 19.37
N GLN A 364 -7.03 4.43 20.43
CA GLN A 364 -7.86 3.47 21.16
C GLN A 364 -8.11 3.90 22.60
N THR A 365 -9.21 3.44 23.18
CA THR A 365 -9.50 3.66 24.61
C THR A 365 -8.52 2.87 25.49
N ALA A 366 -8.32 3.31 26.73
CA ALA A 366 -7.53 2.56 27.71
C ALA A 366 -8.08 1.14 27.94
N ALA A 367 -9.41 0.93 27.87
CA ALA A 367 -10.05 -0.37 28.03
C ALA A 367 -9.74 -1.33 26.87
N THR A 368 -9.76 -0.81 25.64
CA THR A 368 -9.37 -1.58 24.45
C THR A 368 -7.90 -1.98 24.51
N ILE A 369 -7.02 -1.03 24.86
CA ILE A 369 -5.58 -1.29 25.01
C ILE A 369 -5.32 -2.31 26.10
N ALA A 370 -5.99 -2.21 27.26
CA ALA A 370 -5.89 -3.16 28.36
C ALA A 370 -6.26 -4.59 27.91
N THR A 371 -7.38 -4.70 27.18
CA THR A 371 -7.87 -5.98 26.64
C THR A 371 -6.87 -6.60 25.65
N TRP A 372 -6.30 -5.80 24.74
CA TRP A 372 -5.34 -6.30 23.75
C TRP A 372 -3.95 -6.54 24.33
N ALA A 373 -3.57 -5.81 25.37
CA ALA A 373 -2.32 -6.03 26.10
C ALA A 373 -2.38 -7.24 27.04
N ASP A 374 -3.59 -7.71 27.36
CA ASP A 374 -3.85 -8.70 28.42
C ASP A 374 -3.36 -8.22 29.79
N VAL A 375 -3.67 -6.95 30.10
CA VAL A 375 -3.25 -6.26 31.34
C VAL A 375 -4.48 -5.61 31.97
N PRO A 376 -4.66 -5.64 33.30
CA PRO A 376 -5.80 -5.01 33.94
C PRO A 376 -5.96 -3.53 33.53
N GLU A 377 -7.20 -3.11 33.30
CA GLU A 377 -7.51 -1.73 32.88
C GLU A 377 -7.01 -0.64 33.86
N PRO A 378 -7.10 -0.81 35.20
CA PRO A 378 -6.57 0.18 36.14
C PRO A 378 -5.06 0.39 35.98
N ASP A 379 -4.29 -0.69 35.83
CA ASP A 379 -2.84 -0.65 35.70
C ASP A 379 -2.43 -0.07 34.34
N THR A 380 -3.13 -0.49 33.28
CA THR A 380 -2.97 0.10 31.94
C THR A 380 -3.19 1.61 31.98
N ARG A 381 -4.27 2.07 32.63
CA ARG A 381 -4.57 3.50 32.77
C ARG A 381 -3.50 4.25 33.56
N GLN A 382 -2.96 3.64 34.62
CA GLN A 382 -1.85 4.23 35.39
C GLN A 382 -0.61 4.41 34.52
N LEU A 383 -0.26 3.42 33.70
CA LEU A 383 0.87 3.50 32.76
C LEU A 383 0.67 4.59 31.71
N LEU A 384 -0.53 4.64 31.09
CA LEU A 384 -0.88 5.62 30.05
C LEU A 384 -0.88 7.07 30.56
N ARG A 385 -1.31 7.28 31.81
CA ARG A 385 -1.36 8.62 32.43
C ARG A 385 -0.08 8.99 33.19
N GLY A 386 0.74 8.02 33.55
CA GLY A 386 2.03 8.19 34.21
C GLY A 386 3.18 8.15 33.21
N ILE A 387 4.02 7.12 33.32
CA ILE A 387 5.33 7.04 32.66
C ILE A 387 5.28 7.12 31.12
N PHE A 388 4.19 6.67 30.48
CA PHE A 388 4.05 6.73 29.01
C PHE A 388 3.46 8.05 28.52
N ARG A 389 2.81 8.84 29.38
CA ARG A 389 2.06 10.04 28.98
C ARG A 389 2.82 11.01 28.06
N PRO A 390 4.12 11.32 28.26
CA PRO A 390 4.87 12.24 27.39
C PRO A 390 5.04 11.74 25.95
N PHE A 391 4.89 10.43 25.74
CA PHE A 391 5.10 9.74 24.47
C PHE A 391 3.78 9.47 23.73
N LEU A 392 2.65 9.86 24.31
CA LEU A 392 1.32 9.59 23.78
C LEU A 392 0.63 10.88 23.32
N ALA A 393 -0.04 10.79 22.16
CA ALA A 393 -1.10 11.72 21.79
C ALA A 393 -2.40 11.26 22.45
N THR A 394 -3.10 12.20 23.10
CA THR A 394 -4.37 11.91 23.78
C THR A 394 -5.49 12.75 23.19
N ARG A 395 -6.59 12.09 22.80
CA ARG A 395 -7.83 12.75 22.38
C ARG A 395 -8.85 12.57 23.49
N ARG A 396 -9.25 13.68 24.11
CA ARG A 396 -10.25 13.66 25.17
C ARG A 396 -11.59 13.21 24.62
N GLY A 397 -12.17 12.18 25.22
CA GLY A 397 -13.57 11.85 25.01
C GLY A 397 -14.48 12.72 25.87
N THR A 398 -15.77 12.43 25.83
CA THR A 398 -16.79 13.12 26.65
C THR A 398 -16.53 13.01 28.14
N THR A 399 -15.91 11.90 28.58
CA THR A 399 -15.39 11.72 29.94
C THR A 399 -13.92 11.32 29.89
N SER A 400 -13.19 11.46 31.01
CA SER A 400 -11.79 11.01 31.08
C SER A 400 -11.63 9.49 30.94
N ARG A 401 -12.71 8.71 31.11
CA ARG A 401 -12.68 7.26 30.81
C ARG A 401 -12.69 6.97 29.31
N ASP A 402 -13.11 7.94 28.52
CA ASP A 402 -13.23 7.87 27.06
C ASP A 402 -12.02 8.50 26.35
N ASP A 403 -10.94 8.82 27.09
CA ASP A 403 -9.70 9.30 26.49
C ASP A 403 -9.15 8.24 25.51
N LEU A 404 -8.84 8.67 24.29
CA LEU A 404 -8.23 7.85 23.25
C LEU A 404 -6.72 8.11 23.21
N TYR A 405 -5.93 7.05 23.11
CA TYR A 405 -4.48 7.06 23.19
C TYR A 405 -3.88 6.50 21.90
N LEU A 406 -2.81 7.14 21.43
CA LEU A 406 -1.98 6.70 20.31
C LEU A 406 -0.52 7.13 20.57
N PRO A 407 0.50 6.41 20.05
CA PRO A 407 1.86 6.94 20.04
C PRO A 407 1.90 8.33 19.42
N ARG A 408 2.62 9.24 20.07
CA ARG A 408 2.73 10.63 19.60
C ARG A 408 3.40 10.75 18.24
N HIS A 409 4.30 9.81 17.92
CA HIS A 409 5.07 9.84 16.70
C HIS A 409 5.49 8.43 16.27
N GLN A 410 5.45 8.18 14.95
CA GLN A 410 5.74 6.89 14.32
C GLN A 410 7.13 6.32 14.68
N SER A 411 8.11 7.18 14.97
CA SER A 411 9.46 6.76 15.39
C SER A 411 9.48 5.87 16.62
N LEU A 412 8.51 6.02 17.54
CA LEU A 412 8.41 5.13 18.70
C LEU A 412 7.95 3.74 18.26
N SER A 413 6.98 3.66 17.35
CA SER A 413 6.55 2.38 16.76
C SER A 413 7.66 1.73 15.94
N ASP A 414 8.40 2.51 15.15
CA ASP A 414 9.54 1.99 14.39
C ASP A 414 10.62 1.43 15.33
N PHE A 415 10.89 2.13 16.44
CA PHE A 415 11.83 1.67 17.47
C PHE A 415 11.38 0.35 18.13
N THR A 416 10.09 0.22 18.50
CA THR A 416 9.58 -1.01 19.13
C THR A 416 9.45 -2.19 18.18
N THR A 417 9.49 -1.97 16.85
CA THR A 417 9.64 -3.08 15.90
C THR A 417 11.03 -3.74 15.94
N GLY A 418 12.01 -3.13 16.64
CA GLY A 418 13.39 -3.62 16.72
C GLY A 418 14.22 -3.42 15.45
N THR A 419 13.59 -3.13 14.30
CA THR A 419 14.25 -3.03 12.99
C THR A 419 15.36 -1.97 12.95
N THR A 420 15.16 -0.83 13.62
CA THR A 420 16.16 0.25 13.69
C THR A 420 17.36 -0.08 14.57
N LEU A 421 17.23 -1.04 15.47
CA LEU A 421 18.24 -1.43 16.46
C LEU A 421 18.99 -2.70 16.06
N ALA A 422 18.39 -3.56 15.24
CA ALA A 422 18.96 -4.84 14.81
C ALA A 422 20.30 -4.69 14.08
N THR A 423 20.54 -3.55 13.42
CA THR A 423 21.80 -3.25 12.72
C THR A 423 22.82 -2.49 13.58
N SER A 424 22.57 -2.33 14.89
CA SER A 424 23.47 -1.63 15.80
C SER A 424 24.71 -2.48 16.13
N ASP A 425 25.86 -1.83 16.21
CA ASP A 425 27.12 -2.44 16.68
C ASP A 425 27.12 -2.69 18.20
N ASP A 426 26.18 -2.09 18.94
CA ASP A 426 26.01 -2.26 20.38
C ASP A 426 25.18 -3.51 20.73
N ASP A 427 25.80 -4.46 21.43
CA ASP A 427 25.18 -5.72 21.85
C ASP A 427 23.94 -5.51 22.74
N ILE A 428 23.94 -4.47 23.59
CA ILE A 428 22.80 -4.16 24.48
C ILE A 428 21.59 -3.70 23.65
N LEU A 429 21.84 -2.88 22.63
CA LEU A 429 20.78 -2.42 21.73
C LEU A 429 20.22 -3.55 20.86
N ARG A 430 21.04 -4.56 20.54
CA ARG A 430 20.61 -5.73 19.78
C ARG A 430 19.73 -6.67 20.61
N ASP A 431 20.12 -6.96 21.86
CA ASP A 431 19.29 -7.74 22.79
C ASP A 431 17.95 -7.05 23.09
N LEU A 432 17.98 -5.72 23.22
CA LEU A 432 16.77 -4.91 23.32
C LEU A 432 15.91 -5.03 22.05
N ALA A 433 16.52 -5.04 20.86
CA ALA A 433 15.82 -5.20 19.60
C ALA A 433 15.04 -6.53 19.54
N ASP A 434 15.66 -7.63 19.97
CA ASP A 434 15.04 -8.96 19.98
C ASP A 434 13.88 -9.02 20.98
N THR A 435 14.07 -8.45 22.17
CA THR A 435 13.02 -8.32 23.20
C THR A 435 11.82 -7.54 22.67
N LEU A 436 12.06 -6.39 22.02
CA LEU A 436 11.02 -5.54 21.46
C LEU A 436 10.31 -6.18 20.27
N THR A 437 11.05 -6.84 19.38
CA THR A 437 10.49 -7.57 18.24
C THR A 437 9.55 -8.67 18.71
N THR A 438 9.97 -9.43 19.72
CA THR A 438 9.17 -10.50 20.33
C THR A 438 7.90 -9.94 20.98
N ALA A 439 8.02 -8.85 21.73
CA ALA A 439 6.87 -8.20 22.37
C ALA A 439 5.86 -7.65 21.34
N THR A 440 6.36 -7.04 20.26
CA THR A 440 5.55 -6.50 19.17
C THR A 440 4.83 -7.61 18.41
N LEU A 441 5.50 -8.73 18.12
CA LEU A 441 4.87 -9.92 17.54
C LEU A 441 3.74 -10.45 18.44
N ALA A 442 4.00 -10.59 19.74
CA ALA A 442 2.98 -11.03 20.70
C ALA A 442 1.79 -10.07 20.79
N ALA A 443 2.03 -8.75 20.70
CA ALA A 443 0.97 -7.76 20.64
C ALA A 443 0.11 -7.92 19.38
N HIS A 444 0.71 -8.07 18.19
CA HIS A 444 -0.04 -8.34 16.96
C HIS A 444 -0.86 -9.64 17.04
N GLN A 445 -0.34 -10.69 17.69
CA GLN A 445 -1.07 -11.94 17.91
C GLN A 445 -2.30 -11.75 18.82
N ARG A 446 -2.15 -11.04 19.95
CA ARG A 446 -3.27 -10.74 20.85
C ARG A 446 -4.33 -9.86 20.18
N ILE A 447 -3.91 -8.80 19.49
CA ILE A 447 -4.82 -7.92 18.74
C ILE A 447 -5.57 -8.72 17.67
N THR A 448 -4.86 -9.53 16.87
CA THR A 448 -5.48 -10.38 15.83
C THR A 448 -6.54 -11.30 16.44
N THR A 449 -6.22 -11.94 17.57
CA THR A 449 -7.16 -12.83 18.27
C THR A 449 -8.39 -12.08 18.76
N ALA A 450 -8.22 -10.88 19.32
CA ALA A 450 -9.31 -10.06 19.82
C ALA A 450 -10.21 -9.47 18.72
N LEU A 451 -9.65 -9.21 17.53
CA LEU A 451 -10.40 -8.68 16.39
C LEU A 451 -11.16 -9.76 15.61
N ILE A 452 -10.75 -11.02 15.71
CA ILE A 452 -11.45 -12.14 15.08
C ILE A 452 -12.78 -12.38 15.82
N PRO A 453 -13.92 -12.43 15.10
CA PRO A 453 -15.20 -12.70 15.74
C PRO A 453 -15.20 -14.05 16.48
N PRO A 454 -15.80 -14.11 17.68
CA PRO A 454 -15.82 -15.32 18.50
C PRO A 454 -16.64 -16.43 17.83
N GLY A 455 -16.38 -17.67 18.23
CA GLY A 455 -17.07 -18.86 17.73
C GLY A 455 -16.19 -19.78 16.88
N PRO A 456 -16.70 -20.98 16.55
CA PRO A 456 -15.95 -21.96 15.79
C PRO A 456 -15.65 -21.41 14.37
N PRO A 457 -14.51 -21.74 13.76
CA PRO A 457 -14.02 -21.08 12.54
C PRO A 457 -14.99 -21.03 11.36
N ASP A 458 -15.98 -21.92 11.31
CA ASP A 458 -16.95 -22.06 10.22
C ASP A 458 -18.33 -21.44 10.53
N GLN A 459 -18.54 -20.92 11.75
CA GLN A 459 -19.79 -20.26 12.18
C GLN A 459 -19.57 -18.81 12.64
N ARG A 460 -18.39 -18.24 12.38
CA ARG A 460 -18.06 -16.86 12.77
C ARG A 460 -18.92 -15.85 11.99
N THR A 461 -19.51 -14.91 12.71
CA THR A 461 -20.36 -13.85 12.17
C THR A 461 -19.54 -12.62 11.76
N TRP A 462 -19.01 -12.65 10.54
CA TRP A 462 -18.10 -11.62 10.02
C TRP A 462 -18.77 -10.26 9.72
N HIS A 463 -20.09 -10.21 9.61
CA HIS A 463 -20.84 -8.99 9.26
C HIS A 463 -20.87 -7.94 10.39
N ASN A 464 -20.67 -8.36 11.66
CA ASN A 464 -20.77 -7.47 12.83
C ASN A 464 -19.40 -7.11 13.44
N ILE A 465 -18.31 -7.22 12.68
CA ILE A 465 -16.99 -6.81 13.15
C ILE A 465 -16.87 -5.28 13.17
N SER A 466 -16.05 -4.74 14.07
CA SER A 466 -15.81 -3.31 14.19
C SER A 466 -15.13 -2.73 12.93
N ASP A 467 -15.27 -1.42 12.70
CA ASP A 467 -14.61 -0.75 11.57
C ASP A 467 -13.08 -0.85 11.66
N TYR A 468 -12.53 -0.84 12.88
CA TYR A 468 -11.11 -1.11 13.12
C TYR A 468 -10.72 -2.51 12.62
N ALA A 469 -11.54 -3.54 12.91
CA ALA A 469 -11.30 -4.90 12.43
C ALA A 469 -11.38 -4.99 10.90
N ARG A 470 -12.38 -4.35 10.27
CA ARG A 470 -12.51 -4.33 8.79
C ARG A 470 -11.27 -3.74 8.11
N THR A 471 -10.66 -2.73 8.74
CA THR A 471 -9.55 -1.99 8.16
C THR A 471 -8.19 -2.61 8.49
N HIS A 472 -7.97 -3.04 9.74
CA HIS A 472 -6.63 -3.37 10.26
C HIS A 472 -6.38 -4.85 10.57
N LEU A 473 -7.41 -5.70 10.55
CA LEU A 473 -7.23 -7.13 10.89
C LEU A 473 -6.22 -7.82 9.95
N ALA A 474 -6.27 -7.53 8.65
CA ALA A 474 -5.35 -8.15 7.69
C ALA A 474 -3.89 -7.78 7.97
N GLU A 475 -3.63 -6.52 8.34
CA GLU A 475 -2.31 -6.05 8.73
C GLU A 475 -1.83 -6.73 10.01
N HIS A 476 -2.65 -6.73 11.07
CA HIS A 476 -2.26 -7.39 12.33
C HIS A 476 -2.01 -8.88 12.13
N ALA A 477 -2.84 -9.56 11.35
CA ALA A 477 -2.67 -10.98 11.04
C ALA A 477 -1.40 -11.23 10.20
N ALA A 478 -1.04 -10.32 9.29
CA ALA A 478 0.20 -10.42 8.52
C ALA A 478 1.43 -10.30 9.40
N HIS A 479 1.44 -9.34 10.34
CA HIS A 479 2.53 -9.17 11.30
C HIS A 479 2.58 -10.29 12.35
N ALA A 480 1.43 -10.87 12.71
CA ALA A 480 1.33 -12.01 13.62
C ALA A 480 1.71 -13.36 12.98
N GLY A 481 1.90 -13.43 11.66
CA GLY A 481 2.05 -14.70 10.92
C GLY A 481 0.77 -15.55 10.84
N ALA A 482 -0.39 -14.94 11.11
CA ALA A 482 -1.70 -15.60 11.13
C ALA A 482 -2.51 -15.41 9.83
N LEU A 483 -2.02 -14.62 8.88
CA LEU A 483 -2.75 -14.29 7.64
C LEU A 483 -3.11 -15.55 6.82
N ASP A 484 -2.23 -16.55 6.76
CA ASP A 484 -2.48 -17.84 6.08
C ASP A 484 -3.78 -18.52 6.56
N GLN A 485 -4.12 -18.37 7.85
CA GLN A 485 -5.33 -18.97 8.43
C GLN A 485 -6.60 -18.19 8.07
N LEU A 486 -6.48 -16.88 7.84
CA LEU A 486 -7.61 -15.99 7.56
C LEU A 486 -7.97 -15.93 6.07
N VAL A 487 -6.98 -15.96 5.17
CA VAL A 487 -7.23 -15.85 3.72
C VAL A 487 -8.03 -17.03 3.15
N ASN A 488 -8.10 -18.14 3.88
CA ASN A 488 -8.93 -19.29 3.53
C ASN A 488 -10.38 -19.20 4.07
N LYS A 489 -10.73 -18.10 4.75
CA LYS A 489 -12.07 -17.84 5.28
C LYS A 489 -12.80 -16.82 4.39
N PRO A 490 -13.89 -17.22 3.70
CA PRO A 490 -14.66 -16.33 2.84
C PRO A 490 -15.16 -15.09 3.57
N GLY A 491 -15.63 -15.24 4.81
CA GLY A 491 -16.11 -14.11 5.61
C GLY A 491 -15.04 -13.04 5.82
N PHE A 492 -13.78 -13.42 6.08
CA PHE A 492 -12.66 -12.46 6.17
C PHE A 492 -12.43 -11.73 4.83
N LEU A 493 -12.42 -12.45 3.71
CA LEU A 493 -12.19 -11.87 2.38
C LEU A 493 -13.32 -10.97 1.90
N LEU A 494 -14.56 -11.25 2.30
CA LEU A 494 -15.74 -10.51 1.86
C LEU A 494 -16.09 -9.32 2.76
N THR A 495 -15.64 -9.31 4.02
CA THR A 495 -15.98 -8.21 4.96
C THR A 495 -14.83 -7.25 5.26
N CYS A 496 -13.58 -7.70 5.21
CA CYS A 496 -12.44 -6.80 5.43
C CYS A 496 -12.11 -6.00 4.17
N HIS A 497 -11.53 -4.82 4.33
CA HIS A 497 -11.20 -3.93 3.22
C HIS A 497 -10.20 -4.60 2.27
N THR A 498 -10.57 -4.64 0.99
CA THR A 498 -9.77 -5.25 -0.08
C THR A 498 -8.36 -4.67 -0.16
N SER A 499 -8.21 -3.35 -0.01
CA SER A 499 -6.90 -2.68 -0.04
C SER A 499 -5.97 -3.15 1.08
N SER A 500 -6.51 -3.40 2.28
CA SER A 500 -5.76 -3.93 3.43
C SER A 500 -5.25 -5.34 3.14
N ILE A 501 -6.12 -6.25 2.69
CA ILE A 501 -5.75 -7.62 2.35
C ILE A 501 -4.68 -7.65 1.23
N LEU A 502 -4.90 -6.89 0.15
CA LEU A 502 -4.01 -6.90 -1.01
C LEU A 502 -2.66 -6.21 -0.77
N SER A 503 -2.57 -5.30 0.21
CA SER A 503 -1.30 -4.70 0.64
C SER A 503 -0.37 -5.74 1.26
N HIS A 504 -0.93 -6.77 1.90
CA HIS A 504 -0.19 -7.87 2.53
C HIS A 504 -0.19 -9.17 1.70
N ARG A 505 -0.51 -9.11 0.40
CA ARG A 505 -0.64 -10.28 -0.49
C ARG A 505 0.56 -11.22 -0.56
N HIS A 506 1.77 -10.73 -0.26
CA HIS A 506 3.02 -11.49 -0.31
C HIS A 506 3.42 -12.09 1.04
N ARG A 507 2.65 -11.83 2.10
CA ARG A 507 2.91 -12.31 3.46
C ARG A 507 2.50 -13.77 3.71
N PRO A 508 1.47 -14.35 3.06
CA PRO A 508 1.18 -15.77 3.20
C PRO A 508 2.38 -16.63 2.81
N THR A 509 2.77 -17.53 3.69
CA THR A 509 3.93 -18.41 3.50
C THR A 509 3.53 -19.77 2.93
N THR A 510 2.24 -20.13 3.05
CA THR A 510 1.75 -21.43 2.60
C THR A 510 1.30 -21.39 1.14
N PRO A 511 1.48 -22.48 0.36
CA PRO A 511 0.94 -22.58 -0.99
C PRO A 511 -0.59 -22.38 -1.04
N ALA A 512 -1.30 -22.85 -0.02
CA ALA A 512 -2.74 -22.67 0.10
C ALA A 512 -3.13 -21.20 0.29
N GLY A 513 -2.42 -20.46 1.15
CA GLY A 513 -2.64 -19.03 1.37
C GLY A 513 -2.33 -18.19 0.13
N ALA A 514 -1.23 -18.48 -0.56
CA ALA A 514 -0.88 -17.82 -1.82
C ALA A 514 -1.94 -18.09 -2.92
N ALA A 515 -2.42 -19.32 -3.03
CA ALA A 515 -3.51 -19.67 -3.96
C ALA A 515 -4.81 -18.93 -3.61
N ALA A 516 -5.16 -18.83 -2.32
CA ALA A 516 -6.35 -18.12 -1.85
C ALA A 516 -6.30 -16.62 -2.16
N ILE A 517 -5.16 -15.96 -1.94
CA ILE A 517 -4.97 -14.55 -2.32
C ILE A 517 -5.07 -14.36 -3.85
N ASN A 518 -4.48 -15.26 -4.64
CA ASN A 518 -4.60 -15.18 -6.10
C ASN A 518 -6.05 -15.40 -6.57
N ALA A 519 -6.77 -16.34 -5.94
CA ALA A 519 -8.20 -16.56 -6.19
C ALA A 519 -9.01 -15.30 -5.91
N TYR A 520 -8.76 -14.66 -4.76
CA TYR A 520 -9.44 -13.43 -4.36
C TYR A 520 -9.16 -12.28 -5.33
N ARG A 521 -7.91 -12.12 -5.78
CA ARG A 521 -7.55 -11.12 -6.81
C ARG A 521 -8.28 -11.37 -8.13
N LEU A 522 -8.34 -12.62 -8.58
CA LEU A 522 -9.06 -12.98 -9.80
C LEU A 522 -10.56 -12.72 -9.65
N PHE A 523 -11.14 -13.07 -8.50
CA PHE A 523 -12.51 -12.74 -8.13
C PHE A 523 -12.76 -11.24 -8.28
N LEU A 524 -11.96 -10.38 -7.66
CA LEU A 524 -12.13 -8.92 -7.76
C LEU A 524 -11.99 -8.38 -9.19
N SER A 525 -11.05 -8.91 -9.98
CA SER A 525 -10.80 -8.40 -11.33
C SER A 525 -11.84 -8.82 -12.38
N ASN A 526 -12.57 -9.92 -12.15
CA ASN A 526 -13.51 -10.47 -13.13
C ASN A 526 -14.97 -10.44 -12.65
N SER A 527 -15.19 -10.05 -11.40
CA SER A 527 -16.53 -9.91 -10.86
C SER A 527 -17.00 -8.48 -11.07
N HIS A 528 -18.17 -8.31 -11.67
CA HIS A 528 -18.90 -7.04 -11.65
C HIS A 528 -19.61 -6.79 -10.30
N HIS A 529 -19.31 -7.60 -9.29
CA HIS A 529 -19.84 -7.51 -7.94
C HIS A 529 -19.22 -6.29 -7.23
N ASP A 530 -20.04 -5.27 -6.96
CA ASP A 530 -19.68 -4.27 -5.97
C ASP A 530 -19.92 -4.85 -4.58
N LEU A 531 -18.86 -4.97 -3.78
CA LEU A 531 -18.92 -5.49 -2.41
C LEU A 531 -19.80 -4.63 -1.49
N ASN A 532 -20.11 -3.40 -1.90
CA ASN A 532 -20.98 -2.48 -1.17
C ASN A 532 -22.41 -2.42 -1.71
N ASP A 533 -22.73 -3.08 -2.82
CA ASP A 533 -24.09 -3.07 -3.39
C ASP A 533 -25.03 -3.95 -2.55
N PRO A 534 -26.12 -3.39 -1.97
CA PRO A 534 -27.10 -4.15 -1.21
C PRO A 534 -27.96 -5.10 -2.06
N HIS A 535 -27.94 -4.97 -3.39
CA HIS A 535 -28.67 -5.86 -4.31
C HIS A 535 -27.91 -7.14 -4.66
N ASP A 536 -26.61 -7.20 -4.37
CA ASP A 536 -25.76 -8.36 -4.60
C ASP A 536 -25.80 -9.28 -3.37
N SER A 537 -26.32 -10.50 -3.52
CA SER A 537 -26.52 -11.36 -2.36
C SER A 537 -25.20 -11.97 -1.89
N ASP A 538 -25.03 -12.12 -0.57
CA ASP A 538 -23.84 -12.77 0.02
C ASP A 538 -23.60 -14.17 -0.60
N ASP A 539 -24.67 -14.88 -0.95
CA ASP A 539 -24.60 -16.17 -1.64
C ASP A 539 -23.99 -16.05 -3.05
N GLN A 540 -24.32 -15.01 -3.82
CA GLN A 540 -23.73 -14.79 -5.16
C GLN A 540 -22.23 -14.53 -5.04
N ARG A 541 -21.82 -13.70 -4.08
CA ARG A 541 -20.39 -13.41 -3.81
C ARG A 541 -19.64 -14.67 -3.39
N LEU A 542 -20.22 -15.49 -2.52
CA LEU A 542 -19.64 -16.77 -2.08
C LEU A 542 -19.46 -17.74 -3.24
N TRP A 543 -20.43 -17.86 -4.15
CA TRP A 543 -20.31 -18.74 -5.31
C TRP A 543 -19.31 -18.24 -6.35
N SER A 544 -19.28 -16.92 -6.60
CA SER A 544 -18.25 -16.31 -7.45
C SER A 544 -16.85 -16.55 -6.88
N LEU A 545 -16.68 -16.36 -5.56
CA LEU A 545 -15.41 -16.65 -4.87
C LEU A 545 -15.06 -18.15 -4.95
N HIS A 546 -16.03 -19.05 -4.78
CA HIS A 546 -15.84 -20.49 -4.94
C HIS A 546 -15.29 -20.87 -6.32
N ILE A 547 -15.88 -20.34 -7.40
CA ILE A 547 -15.47 -20.62 -8.77
C ILE A 547 -14.02 -20.18 -9.00
N TRP A 548 -13.67 -18.96 -8.57
CA TRP A 548 -12.32 -18.44 -8.72
C TRP A 548 -11.31 -19.17 -7.82
N ALA A 549 -11.72 -19.61 -6.64
CA ALA A 549 -10.91 -20.47 -5.78
C ALA A 549 -10.59 -21.80 -6.45
N ARG A 550 -11.58 -22.46 -7.09
CA ARG A 550 -11.34 -23.69 -7.87
C ARG A 550 -10.40 -23.44 -9.06
N LYS A 551 -10.61 -22.36 -9.83
CA LYS A 551 -9.75 -21.99 -10.97
C LYS A 551 -8.30 -21.71 -10.55
N ALA A 552 -8.10 -21.07 -9.41
CA ALA A 552 -6.79 -20.75 -8.86
C ALA A 552 -6.16 -21.90 -8.05
N ARG A 553 -6.80 -23.08 -8.00
CA ARG A 553 -6.39 -24.24 -7.18
C ARG A 553 -6.33 -23.95 -5.67
N ALA A 554 -7.09 -22.97 -5.19
CA ALA A 554 -7.30 -22.68 -3.78
C ALA A 554 -8.40 -23.59 -3.21
N THR A 555 -8.10 -24.88 -3.05
CA THR A 555 -9.09 -25.91 -2.67
C THR A 555 -9.74 -25.62 -1.32
N ALA A 556 -8.94 -25.29 -0.29
CA ALA A 556 -9.43 -25.00 1.06
C ALA A 556 -10.43 -23.83 1.06
N LEU A 557 -10.08 -22.71 0.42
CA LEU A 557 -10.99 -21.57 0.27
C LEU A 557 -12.27 -21.95 -0.48
N GLY A 558 -12.15 -22.71 -1.58
CA GLY A 558 -13.29 -23.17 -2.37
C GLY A 558 -14.23 -24.06 -1.56
N ASP A 559 -13.69 -24.99 -0.78
CA ASP A 559 -14.49 -25.89 0.06
C ASP A 559 -15.26 -25.12 1.14
N VAL A 560 -14.62 -24.15 1.79
CA VAL A 560 -15.29 -23.31 2.80
C VAL A 560 -16.35 -22.41 2.16
N ALA A 561 -16.03 -21.75 1.04
CA ALA A 561 -16.99 -20.90 0.31
C ALA A 561 -18.25 -21.67 -0.11
N GLY A 562 -18.08 -22.91 -0.60
CA GLY A 562 -19.21 -23.75 -0.99
C GLY A 562 -20.06 -24.23 0.19
N ARG A 563 -19.46 -24.42 1.37
CA ARG A 563 -20.21 -24.79 2.59
C ARG A 563 -20.97 -23.60 3.21
N CYS A 564 -20.42 -22.39 3.10
CA CYS A 564 -21.05 -21.19 3.67
C CYS A 564 -22.20 -20.65 2.82
N ALA A 565 -22.28 -21.02 1.54
CA ALA A 565 -23.37 -20.60 0.67
C ALA A 565 -24.67 -21.35 1.00
N ASN A 566 -25.76 -20.61 1.21
CA ASN A 566 -27.04 -21.21 1.62
C ASN A 566 -27.85 -21.75 0.44
N ARG A 567 -27.75 -21.10 -0.73
CA ARG A 567 -28.46 -21.53 -1.94
C ARG A 567 -27.61 -22.49 -2.75
N PRO A 568 -28.05 -23.74 -3.00
CA PRO A 568 -27.36 -24.61 -3.94
C PRO A 568 -27.45 -24.00 -5.35
N TRP A 569 -26.35 -24.07 -6.10
CA TRP A 569 -26.33 -23.77 -7.52
C TRP A 569 -26.00 -25.05 -8.28
N THR A 570 -26.45 -25.11 -9.52
CA THR A 570 -26.10 -26.18 -10.45
C THR A 570 -25.39 -25.57 -11.65
N ILE A 571 -24.29 -26.19 -12.07
CA ILE A 571 -23.63 -25.83 -13.33
C ILE A 571 -24.59 -26.22 -14.45
N GLN A 572 -25.25 -25.24 -15.07
CA GLN A 572 -26.12 -25.51 -16.22
C GLN A 572 -25.31 -25.77 -17.49
N THR A 573 -24.25 -24.99 -17.70
CA THR A 573 -23.34 -25.12 -18.83
C THR A 573 -21.93 -24.68 -18.43
N ALA A 574 -20.91 -25.33 -19.00
CA ALA A 574 -19.52 -24.89 -18.89
C ALA A 574 -18.97 -24.74 -20.31
N ILE A 575 -18.55 -23.52 -20.67
CA ILE A 575 -17.98 -23.23 -21.99
C ILE A 575 -16.48 -23.02 -21.82
N TRP A 576 -15.70 -23.88 -22.46
CA TRP A 576 -14.25 -23.72 -22.50
C TRP A 576 -13.90 -22.69 -23.59
N ASN A 577 -13.61 -21.46 -23.17
CA ASN A 577 -13.09 -20.44 -24.06
C ASN A 577 -11.58 -20.37 -23.85
N SER A 578 -10.81 -21.17 -24.58
CA SER A 578 -9.34 -21.11 -24.51
C SER A 578 -8.83 -20.01 -25.46
N SER A 579 -7.96 -19.16 -24.92
CA SER A 579 -7.08 -18.32 -25.74
C SER A 579 -5.73 -19.04 -25.84
N PRO A 580 -5.03 -19.00 -26.99
CA PRO A 580 -3.70 -19.57 -27.10
C PRO A 580 -2.75 -18.91 -26.09
N HIS A 581 -2.17 -19.69 -25.18
CA HIS A 581 -1.29 -19.20 -24.10
C HIS A 581 -0.03 -18.51 -24.65
N HIS A 582 0.54 -19.03 -25.74
CA HIS A 582 1.71 -18.46 -26.40
C HIS A 582 1.65 -18.73 -27.90
N THR A 583 1.66 -17.67 -28.70
CA THR A 583 1.80 -17.76 -30.17
C THR A 583 3.27 -17.63 -30.53
N ARG A 584 3.84 -18.60 -31.25
CA ARG A 584 5.26 -18.58 -31.66
C ARG A 584 5.37 -18.46 -33.17
N THR A 585 6.10 -17.46 -33.64
CA THR A 585 6.24 -17.10 -35.06
C THR A 585 7.68 -17.29 -35.55
N HIS A 586 8.29 -18.45 -35.25
CA HIS A 586 9.67 -18.73 -35.63
C HIS A 586 9.82 -19.37 -37.03
N HIS A 587 8.77 -20.01 -37.53
CA HIS A 587 8.77 -20.64 -38.85
C HIS A 587 8.53 -19.59 -39.94
N THR A 588 9.32 -19.62 -41.01
CA THR A 588 9.18 -18.70 -42.15
C THR A 588 8.23 -19.23 -43.23
N GLY A 589 7.77 -20.47 -43.09
CA GLY A 589 6.75 -21.10 -43.93
C GLY A 589 5.62 -21.71 -43.10
N THR A 590 4.60 -22.27 -43.77
CA THR A 590 3.48 -22.94 -43.09
C THR A 590 3.98 -24.08 -42.20
N VAL A 591 3.36 -24.25 -41.03
CA VAL A 591 3.58 -25.42 -40.16
C VAL A 591 2.68 -26.53 -40.67
N ASN A 592 3.29 -27.63 -41.12
CA ASN A 592 2.58 -28.70 -41.83
C ASN A 592 2.22 -29.85 -40.89
N ALA A 593 3.10 -30.17 -39.94
CA ALA A 593 2.88 -31.24 -38.97
C ALA A 593 3.62 -30.96 -37.66
N LEU A 594 3.14 -31.59 -36.59
CA LEU A 594 3.76 -31.58 -35.27
C LEU A 594 3.68 -32.96 -34.64
N THR A 595 4.69 -33.35 -33.89
CA THR A 595 4.67 -34.58 -33.09
C THR A 595 5.38 -34.39 -31.76
N VAL A 596 4.93 -35.14 -30.76
CA VAL A 596 5.56 -35.17 -29.44
C VAL A 596 6.68 -36.20 -29.47
N LEU A 597 7.85 -35.81 -28.97
CA LEU A 597 9.04 -36.64 -28.86
C LEU A 597 9.39 -36.82 -27.37
N PRO A 598 8.98 -37.95 -26.76
CA PRO A 598 9.40 -38.30 -25.41
C PRO A 598 10.87 -38.71 -25.41
N ARG A 599 11.65 -38.21 -24.44
CA ARG A 599 13.03 -38.62 -24.21
C ARG A 599 13.16 -39.49 -22.95
N PRO A 600 14.17 -40.39 -22.89
CA PRO A 600 14.43 -41.23 -21.73
C PRO A 600 14.71 -40.47 -20.43
N ASP A 601 15.23 -39.24 -20.54
CA ASP A 601 15.51 -38.33 -19.41
C ASP A 601 14.24 -37.71 -18.79
N GLY A 602 13.05 -38.09 -19.27
CA GLY A 602 11.76 -37.57 -18.82
C GLY A 602 11.40 -36.21 -19.43
N THR A 603 12.24 -35.66 -20.32
CA THR A 603 11.91 -34.43 -21.05
C THR A 603 11.05 -34.72 -22.28
N THR A 604 10.11 -33.81 -22.57
CA THR A 604 9.24 -33.92 -23.75
C THR A 604 9.53 -32.77 -24.70
N LEU A 605 10.00 -33.12 -25.91
CA LEU A 605 10.21 -32.16 -26.99
C LEU A 605 9.01 -32.17 -27.95
N LEU A 606 8.79 -31.04 -28.60
CA LEU A 606 7.85 -30.91 -29.71
C LEU A 606 8.66 -30.79 -31.00
N ALA A 607 8.48 -31.74 -31.92
CA ALA A 607 9.04 -31.65 -33.26
C ALA A 607 8.02 -31.00 -34.19
N ILE A 608 8.46 -30.01 -34.98
CA ILE A 608 7.62 -29.22 -35.87
C ILE A 608 8.19 -29.28 -37.28
N ALA A 609 7.37 -29.71 -38.24
CA ALA A 609 7.71 -29.71 -39.67
C ALA A 609 7.13 -28.47 -40.35
N SER A 610 7.90 -27.86 -41.23
CA SER A 610 7.50 -26.64 -41.91
C SER A 610 7.84 -26.64 -43.40
N SER A 611 7.08 -25.85 -44.15
CA SER A 611 7.34 -25.52 -45.54
C SER A 611 8.61 -24.68 -45.74
N ASP A 612 9.27 -24.23 -44.67
CA ASP A 612 10.61 -23.65 -44.71
C ASP A 612 11.73 -24.69 -44.98
N ARG A 613 11.34 -25.95 -45.25
CA ARG A 613 12.21 -27.10 -45.55
C ARG A 613 12.98 -27.62 -44.34
N MET A 614 12.66 -27.13 -43.15
CA MET A 614 13.30 -27.53 -41.90
C MET A 614 12.29 -28.24 -40.99
N ALA A 615 12.82 -29.13 -40.16
CA ALA A 615 12.13 -29.55 -38.95
C ALA A 615 12.83 -28.94 -37.74
N ARG A 616 12.10 -28.61 -36.67
CA ARG A 616 12.68 -27.99 -35.46
C ARG A 616 12.17 -28.69 -34.22
N LEU A 617 13.06 -28.86 -33.24
CA LEU A 617 12.72 -29.38 -31.93
C LEU A 617 12.54 -28.23 -30.94
N TRP A 618 11.53 -28.31 -30.10
CA TRP A 618 11.22 -27.32 -29.08
C TRP A 618 11.07 -27.96 -27.73
N ASN A 619 11.71 -27.38 -26.72
CA ASN A 619 11.47 -27.78 -25.34
C ASN A 619 10.17 -27.13 -24.86
N THR A 620 9.20 -27.95 -24.47
CA THR A 620 7.87 -27.49 -24.04
C THR A 620 7.91 -26.79 -22.69
N THR A 621 8.84 -27.18 -21.81
CA THR A 621 9.04 -26.61 -20.47
C THR A 621 9.74 -25.25 -20.50
N THR A 622 10.85 -25.13 -21.24
CA THR A 622 11.65 -23.88 -21.29
C THR A 622 11.15 -22.91 -22.35
N GLY A 623 10.39 -23.42 -23.31
CA GLY A 623 9.88 -22.65 -24.43
C GLY A 623 10.94 -22.17 -25.41
N LYS A 624 12.11 -22.79 -25.44
CA LYS A 624 13.21 -22.49 -26.36
C LYS A 624 13.39 -23.60 -27.40
N PRO A 625 13.97 -23.30 -28.58
CA PRO A 625 14.40 -24.34 -29.51
C PRO A 625 15.43 -25.26 -28.85
N ALA A 626 15.31 -26.55 -29.09
CA ALA A 626 16.18 -27.59 -28.55
C ALA A 626 17.17 -28.03 -29.64
N GLY A 627 18.30 -27.33 -29.72
CA GLY A 627 19.32 -27.54 -30.74
C GLY A 627 19.06 -26.75 -32.03
N GLU A 628 19.91 -26.99 -33.03
CA GLU A 628 19.80 -26.39 -34.36
C GLU A 628 18.63 -26.99 -35.17
N PRO A 629 18.07 -26.25 -36.14
CA PRO A 629 17.09 -26.81 -37.08
C PRO A 629 17.63 -28.05 -37.78
N ILE A 630 16.77 -29.06 -37.90
CA ILE A 630 17.04 -30.25 -38.70
C ILE A 630 16.97 -29.85 -40.17
N THR A 631 18.14 -29.80 -40.81
CA THR A 631 18.34 -29.35 -42.19
C THR A 631 18.84 -30.49 -43.07
N GLY A 632 18.34 -30.57 -44.30
CA GLY A 632 18.78 -31.60 -45.25
C GLY A 632 17.78 -31.87 -46.36
N HIS A 633 16.49 -31.65 -46.12
CA HIS A 633 15.48 -31.69 -47.16
C HIS A 633 15.61 -30.51 -48.12
N THR A 634 15.38 -30.77 -49.41
CA THR A 634 15.42 -29.74 -50.46
C THR A 634 14.03 -29.18 -50.78
N GLY A 635 12.98 -29.81 -50.27
CA GLY A 635 11.58 -29.38 -50.35
C GLY A 635 10.91 -29.24 -48.97
N PRO A 636 9.67 -28.72 -48.92
CA PRO A 636 8.86 -28.66 -47.70
C PRO A 636 8.85 -29.97 -46.91
N VAL A 637 8.96 -29.89 -45.58
CA VAL A 637 8.78 -31.04 -44.69
C VAL A 637 7.29 -31.14 -44.35
N THR A 638 6.68 -32.29 -44.61
CA THR A 638 5.22 -32.45 -44.63
C THR A 638 4.69 -33.30 -43.50
N ALA A 639 5.42 -34.33 -43.10
CA ALA A 639 5.03 -35.23 -42.02
C ALA A 639 6.22 -35.63 -41.16
N LEU A 640 5.89 -35.97 -39.91
CA LEU A 640 6.83 -36.43 -38.90
C LEU A 640 6.32 -37.73 -38.29
N ALA A 641 7.22 -38.64 -37.96
CA ALA A 641 6.90 -39.83 -37.18
C ALA A 641 8.01 -40.11 -36.18
N VAL A 642 7.63 -40.59 -34.99
CA VAL A 642 8.57 -40.94 -33.93
C VAL A 642 8.72 -42.45 -33.88
N LEU A 643 9.94 -42.94 -34.05
CA LEU A 643 10.23 -44.36 -34.02
C LEU A 643 10.89 -44.74 -32.69
N PRO A 644 10.29 -45.66 -31.92
CA PRO A 644 10.97 -46.29 -30.80
C PRO A 644 11.95 -47.34 -31.34
N LEU A 645 13.24 -47.15 -31.13
CA LEU A 645 14.26 -48.15 -31.47
C LEU A 645 15.14 -48.48 -30.24
N ASP A 646 15.31 -49.79 -30.07
CA ASP A 646 16.10 -50.52 -29.06
C ASP A 646 15.70 -50.44 -27.57
N PRO A 647 16.06 -51.49 -26.77
CA PRO A 647 15.91 -51.52 -25.31
C PRO A 647 16.67 -50.39 -24.58
N ASP A 648 17.62 -49.74 -25.25
CA ASP A 648 18.47 -48.68 -24.71
C ASP A 648 17.84 -47.28 -24.77
N GLY A 649 16.59 -47.17 -25.30
CA GLY A 649 15.78 -45.95 -25.21
C GLY A 649 16.09 -44.86 -26.24
N THR A 650 16.75 -45.17 -27.36
CA THR A 650 17.07 -44.13 -28.36
C THR A 650 15.89 -43.87 -29.31
N THR A 651 15.22 -42.73 -29.12
CA THR A 651 14.10 -42.31 -29.97
C THR A 651 14.57 -41.62 -31.25
N LEU A 652 14.15 -42.14 -32.41
CA LEU A 652 14.41 -41.53 -33.72
C LEU A 652 13.22 -40.70 -34.22
N LEU A 653 13.52 -39.70 -35.03
CA LEU A 653 12.51 -38.91 -35.75
C LEU A 653 12.63 -39.18 -37.24
N ALA A 654 11.54 -39.60 -37.88
CA ALA A 654 11.41 -39.62 -39.33
C ALA A 654 10.79 -38.32 -39.84
N THR A 655 11.34 -37.80 -40.93
CA THR A 655 10.80 -36.62 -41.65
C THR A 655 10.50 -37.02 -43.09
N ALA A 656 9.30 -36.67 -43.57
CA ALA A 656 8.91 -36.80 -44.98
C ALA A 656 8.89 -35.43 -45.65
N SER A 657 9.20 -35.41 -46.95
CA SER A 657 9.28 -34.17 -47.70
C SER A 657 8.76 -34.29 -49.14
N TRP A 658 8.41 -33.13 -49.70
CA TRP A 658 8.17 -32.92 -51.12
C TRP A 658 9.42 -33.09 -52.00
N ASP A 659 10.61 -33.30 -51.43
CA ASP A 659 11.76 -33.74 -52.24
C ASP A 659 11.72 -35.24 -52.60
N GLY A 660 10.64 -35.93 -52.26
CA GLY A 660 10.45 -37.36 -52.54
C GLY A 660 11.20 -38.27 -51.57
N THR A 661 11.82 -37.72 -50.52
CA THR A 661 12.65 -38.49 -49.59
C THR A 661 12.03 -38.58 -48.20
N VAL A 662 12.34 -39.69 -47.51
CA VAL A 662 12.13 -39.84 -46.08
C VAL A 662 13.49 -39.99 -45.40
N ARG A 663 13.70 -39.23 -44.33
CA ARG A 663 14.98 -39.20 -43.59
C ARG A 663 14.77 -39.55 -42.13
N LEU A 664 15.70 -40.31 -41.57
CA LEU A 664 15.74 -40.67 -40.16
C LEU A 664 16.80 -39.85 -39.43
N TRP A 665 16.44 -39.30 -38.28
CA TRP A 665 17.27 -38.41 -37.48
C TRP A 665 17.48 -38.96 -36.09
N ASN A 666 18.73 -38.94 -35.65
CA ASN A 666 19.04 -39.09 -34.24
C ASN A 666 18.67 -37.80 -33.53
N THR A 667 17.70 -37.85 -32.64
CA THR A 667 17.21 -36.64 -31.96
C THR A 667 18.17 -36.12 -30.88
N THR A 668 19.14 -36.94 -30.44
CA THR A 668 20.16 -36.57 -29.45
C THR A 668 21.37 -35.91 -30.10
N SER A 669 21.86 -36.44 -31.23
CA SER A 669 23.02 -35.87 -31.93
C SER A 669 22.65 -34.90 -33.07
N GLY A 670 21.37 -34.84 -33.48
CA GLY A 670 20.93 -33.99 -34.59
C GLY A 670 21.43 -34.44 -35.96
N THR A 671 22.03 -35.62 -36.06
CA THR A 671 22.60 -36.16 -37.30
C THR A 671 21.62 -37.13 -37.96
N THR A 672 21.65 -37.18 -39.31
CA THR A 672 20.94 -38.22 -40.06
C THR A 672 21.56 -39.57 -39.78
N ILE A 673 20.73 -40.57 -39.45
CA ILE A 673 21.18 -41.96 -39.31
C ILE A 673 20.88 -42.70 -40.61
N GLY A 674 21.93 -43.17 -41.28
CA GLY A 674 21.82 -44.08 -42.43
C GLY A 674 21.56 -43.41 -43.78
N GLN A 675 21.46 -44.24 -44.82
CA GLN A 675 21.11 -43.82 -46.17
C GLN A 675 19.64 -43.37 -46.21
N LEU A 676 19.39 -42.30 -46.97
CA LEU A 676 18.05 -41.81 -47.26
C LEU A 676 17.15 -42.97 -47.73
N LEU A 677 15.90 -43.02 -47.26
CA LEU A 677 14.88 -43.87 -47.88
C LEU A 677 14.46 -43.15 -49.19
N ILE A 678 15.28 -43.30 -50.23
CA ILE A 678 15.09 -42.68 -51.56
C ILE A 678 14.45 -43.70 -52.48
N GLU A 679 13.12 -43.73 -52.54
CA GLU A 679 12.50 -44.46 -53.65
C GLU A 679 11.16 -43.90 -54.12
N HIS A 680 10.59 -42.89 -53.47
CA HIS A 680 9.39 -42.25 -53.99
C HIS A 680 9.74 -41.33 -55.17
N SER A 681 9.01 -41.48 -56.27
CA SER A 681 9.21 -40.66 -57.48
C SER A 681 8.49 -39.31 -57.42
N ASP A 682 7.75 -39.04 -56.33
CA ASP A 682 6.99 -37.82 -56.10
C ASP A 682 6.83 -37.55 -54.58
N TRP A 683 6.17 -36.44 -54.23
CA TRP A 683 6.02 -35.92 -52.88
C TRP A 683 5.53 -36.94 -51.86
N VAL A 684 6.24 -37.04 -50.72
CA VAL A 684 5.79 -37.85 -49.58
C VAL A 684 4.97 -36.96 -48.64
N ASN A 685 3.76 -37.37 -48.29
CA ASN A 685 2.83 -36.53 -47.51
C ASN A 685 2.44 -37.11 -46.16
N ALA A 686 2.65 -38.41 -45.94
CA ALA A 686 2.27 -39.04 -44.69
C ALA A 686 3.29 -40.11 -44.27
N LEU A 687 3.47 -40.20 -42.96
CA LEU A 687 4.25 -41.21 -42.28
C LEU A 687 3.36 -41.86 -41.23
N ALA A 688 3.45 -43.18 -41.08
CA ALA A 688 2.83 -43.90 -39.97
C ALA A 688 3.78 -44.98 -39.45
N VAL A 689 3.84 -45.13 -38.13
CA VAL A 689 4.60 -46.21 -37.49
C VAL A 689 3.62 -47.32 -37.14
N LEU A 690 3.97 -48.55 -37.48
CA LEU A 690 3.14 -49.71 -37.22
C LEU A 690 3.98 -50.89 -36.73
N PRO A 691 3.42 -51.77 -35.87
CA PRO A 691 4.07 -53.00 -35.49
C PRO A 691 4.09 -53.97 -36.67
N GLY A 692 5.27 -54.52 -36.95
CA GLY A 692 5.48 -55.61 -37.89
C GLY A 692 5.04 -56.96 -37.31
N PRO A 693 4.81 -57.97 -38.17
CA PRO A 693 4.32 -59.28 -37.77
C PRO A 693 5.28 -60.02 -36.80
N ASP A 694 6.57 -59.70 -36.83
CA ASP A 694 7.61 -60.33 -36.00
C ASP A 694 8.01 -59.46 -34.79
N GLY A 695 7.21 -58.45 -34.43
CA GLY A 695 7.50 -57.51 -33.33
C GLY A 695 8.50 -56.40 -33.70
N THR A 696 8.90 -56.31 -34.97
CA THR A 696 9.73 -55.22 -35.51
C THR A 696 8.93 -53.93 -35.70
N THR A 697 9.57 -52.77 -35.63
CA THR A 697 8.92 -51.48 -35.97
C THR A 697 9.01 -51.25 -37.48
N LEU A 698 7.87 -51.05 -38.14
CA LEU A 698 7.81 -50.68 -39.55
C LEU A 698 7.39 -49.22 -39.72
N LEU A 699 7.97 -48.55 -40.70
CA LEU A 699 7.56 -47.22 -41.14
C LEU A 699 6.79 -47.33 -42.46
N ALA A 700 5.53 -46.88 -42.48
CA ALA A 700 4.77 -46.71 -43.71
C ALA A 700 4.93 -45.29 -44.24
N THR A 701 5.20 -45.16 -45.54
CA THR A 701 5.32 -43.89 -46.26
C THR A 701 4.30 -43.85 -47.40
N ALA A 702 3.58 -42.74 -47.53
CA ALA A 702 2.61 -42.54 -48.60
C ALA A 702 2.99 -41.34 -49.48
N SER A 703 2.99 -41.54 -50.80
CA SER A 703 3.46 -40.55 -51.78
C SER A 703 2.45 -40.30 -52.90
N HIS A 704 2.60 -39.13 -53.55
CA HIS A 704 1.94 -38.77 -54.79
C HIS A 704 2.27 -39.69 -55.98
N ASP A 705 3.32 -40.51 -55.88
CA ASP A 705 3.63 -41.55 -56.87
C ASP A 705 2.62 -42.72 -56.88
N ARG A 706 1.53 -42.58 -56.10
CA ARG A 706 0.42 -43.52 -55.95
C ARG A 706 0.83 -44.81 -55.25
N THR A 707 1.94 -44.81 -54.51
CA THR A 707 2.41 -45.97 -53.74
C THR A 707 2.43 -45.70 -52.24
N VAL A 708 2.22 -46.78 -51.48
CA VAL A 708 2.56 -46.87 -50.07
C VAL A 708 3.71 -47.86 -49.94
N ARG A 709 4.78 -47.47 -49.25
CA ARG A 709 5.94 -48.33 -49.00
C ARG A 709 6.06 -48.60 -47.51
N LEU A 710 6.46 -49.81 -47.17
CA LEU A 710 6.74 -50.25 -45.82
C LEU A 710 8.23 -50.47 -45.68
N TRP A 711 8.85 -49.82 -44.71
CA TRP A 711 10.28 -49.85 -44.47
C TRP A 711 10.57 -50.57 -43.16
N ASN A 712 11.52 -51.49 -43.20
CA ASN A 712 12.07 -52.08 -41.99
C ASN A 712 13.22 -51.20 -41.50
N THR A 713 12.99 -50.50 -40.41
CA THR A 713 13.92 -49.46 -39.93
C THR A 713 15.23 -50.01 -39.38
N THR A 714 15.34 -51.34 -39.22
CA THR A 714 16.55 -52.03 -38.76
C THR A 714 17.42 -52.50 -39.93
N THR A 715 16.82 -52.89 -41.06
CA THR A 715 17.55 -53.43 -42.22
C THR A 715 17.72 -52.44 -43.38
N GLY A 716 17.01 -51.31 -43.34
CA GLY A 716 16.96 -50.33 -44.44
C GLY A 716 15.81 -50.64 -45.37
#